data_AF-A0A0X3Y6W4-F1
#
_entry.id   AF-A0A0X3Y6W4-F1
#
_cell.length_a   1.000
_cell.length_b   1.000
_cell.length_c   1.000
_cell.angle_alpha   90.00
_cell.angle_beta   90.00
_cell.angle_gamma   90.00
#
_symmetry.space_group_name_H-M   'P 1'
#
loop_
_entity.id
_entity.type
_entity.pdbx_description
1 polymer ?
#
loop_
_entity_poly.entity_id
_entity_poly.type
_entity_poly.pdbx_seq_one_letter_code
_entity_poly.pdbx_strand_id
1 'polypeptide(L)'
;MKYLASAFACCVLSACSFVDTDVEFKPERGEERSYQVYSTAKITLDTGRRTETLNTTSHQLLRYKVIDTGPESRFEVLVDYMQIRDGQGGGVSSVEPAERNPEMHAIFSQGFEFTANLNSGSVTDFSALNKPVWQALLAERGAELEQEMKKLFGSAAFISKIPASVGATVQLPAYQGQADASLTVLQVTDTHLLAKVESEQEDGKFYGQMLLERERGWLVQLALIVEAPFERYGYNGTVRSNVVMFEQQRQLGDITRRFEFEHDFSAFEYEAQPVLVVDEANTTLTQQEVFPFDTGYFFQNDHLLNVVYQHDFSGVLPEGEFSLTDITAHNARGEVVPLELSAVHTYSYADQDGFYKSGRQNLLVGWNAPDKLLEQVTEFSSTAHYTAAKLVPLSLTPDPGQTVTAQYEDLQLELTPLADQPLSYQLKIRNSKKHWLHRRYDGAEGAMVQYLQPQSEAPDWLNGQEKNMLALASSLRYEHIVQFTFQQLPPSLTFYVNAVSADAGFTKKLKFIPVAQYEADLTYPPSQEYPLYNEDMFDGFYDEFNASAPAEADPALLEPQRVNKYGLSLQLSAEQAAVCTLNISDAPDVNGHKLQWTQIKTSNNLSGAPDKHARYQLSSADGIRRNFYGIKVSSSLTCAGTPQWQTLAYQPEQSWLIDISQLPDVDTSQSVADFVQRYRFLNAQGLPLAPLATDNSNGDFYQRPLQQVLHNERWFAVHGRTVSIKHLTTSGEPVNKQWHTQFPALP
;
A
#
# COMPACT_ATOMS: atom_id res chain seq x y z
N MET A 1 11.30 20.13 23.82
CA MET A 1 12.67 20.31 23.31
C MET A 1 13.06 19.27 22.26
N LYS A 2 12.98 17.95 22.52
CA LYS A 2 13.14 16.90 21.47
C LYS A 2 12.37 17.25 20.17
N TYR A 3 11.13 17.73 20.33
CA TYR A 3 10.24 18.08 19.21
C TYR A 3 10.62 19.37 18.43
N LEU A 4 11.23 20.38 19.07
CA LEU A 4 11.71 21.58 18.37
C LEU A 4 12.93 21.25 17.52
N ALA A 5 13.83 20.41 18.02
CA ALA A 5 14.96 19.91 17.24
C ALA A 5 14.50 19.09 16.02
N SER A 6 13.51 18.22 16.18
CA SER A 6 12.95 17.41 15.08
C SER A 6 12.14 18.20 14.05
N ALA A 7 11.53 19.32 14.42
CA ALA A 7 10.85 20.21 13.47
C ALA A 7 11.82 21.04 12.61
N PHE A 8 13.03 21.29 13.12
CA PHE A 8 13.98 22.24 12.51
C PHE A 8 15.28 21.62 11.99
N ALA A 9 15.52 20.33 12.23
CA ALA A 9 16.71 19.61 11.72
C ALA A 9 16.84 19.64 10.17
N CYS A 10 15.83 20.11 9.45
CA CYS A 10 15.80 20.21 7.99
C CYS A 10 16.06 21.62 7.43
N CYS A 11 16.64 22.54 8.20
CA CYS A 11 17.09 23.84 7.65
C CYS A 11 18.36 23.70 6.78
N VAL A 12 18.33 22.83 5.76
CA VAL A 12 19.29 22.81 4.65
C VAL A 12 18.53 23.30 3.42
N LEU A 13 18.14 24.56 3.44
CA LEU A 13 17.51 25.18 2.30
C LEU A 13 18.53 26.10 1.66
N SER A 14 19.09 25.67 0.53
CA SER A 14 19.57 26.55 -0.55
C SER A 14 20.88 27.35 -0.37
N ALA A 15 21.38 27.83 -1.51
CA ALA A 15 22.76 28.26 -1.72
C ALA A 15 22.94 29.70 -2.29
N CYS A 16 23.42 30.73 -1.57
CA CYS A 16 23.20 32.20 -1.81
C CYS A 16 24.34 33.12 -2.40
N SER A 17 24.10 33.99 -3.39
CA SER A 17 25.13 34.22 -4.42
C SER A 17 25.55 35.61 -4.96
N PHE A 18 26.60 35.64 -5.82
CA PHE A 18 26.86 36.66 -6.87
C PHE A 18 27.49 36.06 -8.18
N VAL A 19 26.83 36.31 -9.33
CA VAL A 19 27.22 36.21 -10.77
C VAL A 19 26.83 34.92 -11.56
N ASP A 20 26.25 35.14 -12.76
CA ASP A 20 25.42 34.32 -13.68
C ASP A 20 25.84 32.89 -14.14
N THR A 21 26.81 32.21 -13.53
CA THR A 21 27.21 30.84 -13.95
C THR A 21 26.91 29.73 -12.96
N ASP A 22 26.51 30.05 -11.74
CA ASP A 22 26.48 29.11 -10.62
C ASP A 22 25.06 28.92 -10.09
N VAL A 23 24.84 27.97 -9.17
CA VAL A 23 23.55 27.83 -8.49
C VAL A 23 23.52 28.73 -7.27
N GLU A 24 22.45 29.52 -7.22
CA GLU A 24 22.37 30.79 -6.51
C GLU A 24 20.97 30.96 -5.90
N PHE A 25 20.86 31.24 -4.60
CA PHE A 25 19.63 31.30 -3.84
C PHE A 25 19.19 32.74 -3.83
N LYS A 26 18.21 32.97 -4.67
CA LYS A 26 17.65 34.28 -4.93
C LYS A 26 16.16 34.12 -4.71
N PRO A 27 15.64 34.07 -3.48
CA PRO A 27 14.20 34.00 -3.28
C PRO A 27 13.51 35.27 -3.78
N GLU A 28 12.24 35.20 -4.17
CA GLU A 28 11.42 36.40 -4.43
C GLU A 28 10.57 36.77 -3.22
N ARG A 29 10.39 38.07 -3.00
CA ARG A 29 9.46 38.53 -1.97
C ARG A 29 8.05 38.03 -2.28
N GLY A 30 7.43 37.37 -1.30
CA GLY A 30 6.11 36.77 -1.44
C GLY A 30 6.12 35.36 -2.05
N GLU A 31 7.29 34.83 -2.43
CA GLU A 31 7.43 33.44 -2.86
C GLU A 31 7.09 32.50 -1.69
N GLU A 32 6.34 31.44 -1.99
CA GLU A 32 6.00 30.38 -1.05
C GLU A 32 6.42 29.01 -1.61
N ARG A 33 7.04 28.17 -0.76
CA ARG A 33 7.45 26.80 -1.09
C ARG A 33 7.01 25.85 0.00
N SER A 34 6.33 24.77 -0.39
CA SER A 34 5.83 23.77 0.54
C SER A 34 6.53 22.43 0.37
N TYR A 35 6.93 21.84 1.48
CA TYR A 35 7.72 20.62 1.53
C TYR A 35 7.11 19.59 2.47
N GLN A 36 7.06 18.36 1.98
CA GLN A 36 6.83 17.19 2.82
C GLN A 36 8.18 16.70 3.34
N VAL A 37 8.30 16.62 4.66
CA VAL A 37 9.52 16.17 5.34
C VAL A 37 9.19 14.91 6.12
N TYR A 38 10.01 13.88 5.92
CA TYR A 38 9.96 12.67 6.74
C TYR A 38 11.33 12.38 7.33
N SER A 39 11.37 12.03 8.60
CA SER A 39 12.61 11.67 9.27
C SER A 39 12.42 10.54 10.26
N THR A 40 13.41 9.66 10.33
CA THR A 40 13.50 8.58 11.31
C THR A 40 14.83 8.68 12.04
N ALA A 41 14.84 8.52 13.35
CA ALA A 41 16.10 8.33 14.08
C ALA A 41 16.01 7.11 14.99
N LYS A 42 17.00 6.23 14.86
CA LYS A 42 17.20 5.02 15.65
C LYS A 42 18.41 5.21 16.56
N ILE A 43 18.18 5.20 17.86
CA ILE A 43 19.24 5.23 18.87
C ILE A 43 19.41 3.81 19.39
N THR A 44 20.61 3.26 19.24
CA THR A 44 20.99 1.94 19.75
C THR A 44 21.92 2.15 20.93
N LEU A 45 21.49 1.74 22.13
CA LEU A 45 22.22 1.92 23.38
C LEU A 45 22.82 0.60 23.84
N ASP A 46 24.07 0.61 24.28
CA ASP A 46 24.66 -0.48 25.04
C ASP A 46 24.53 -0.20 26.54
N THR A 47 23.76 -1.02 27.23
CA THR A 47 23.56 -0.92 28.69
C THR A 47 24.51 -1.81 29.49
N GLY A 48 25.45 -2.50 28.82
CA GLY A 48 26.36 -3.49 29.40
C GLY A 48 25.70 -4.85 29.74
N ARG A 49 24.37 -4.95 29.68
CA ARG A 49 23.61 -6.21 29.83
C ARG A 49 22.77 -6.58 28.61
N ARG A 50 22.27 -5.57 27.89
CA ARG A 50 21.46 -5.72 26.69
C ARG A 50 21.58 -4.49 25.79
N THR A 51 21.30 -4.67 24.51
CA THR A 51 21.10 -3.57 23.58
C THR A 51 19.66 -3.07 23.68
N GLU A 52 19.48 -1.78 23.86
CA GLU A 52 18.16 -1.14 23.78
C GLU A 52 18.07 -0.29 22.52
N THR A 53 16.88 -0.22 21.93
CA THR A 53 16.64 0.57 20.72
C THR A 53 15.49 1.54 20.96
N LEU A 54 15.71 2.81 20.64
CA LEU A 54 14.70 3.85 20.65
C LEU A 54 14.53 4.36 19.22
N ASN A 55 13.32 4.26 18.70
CA ASN A 55 12.97 4.76 17.38
C ASN A 55 12.12 6.01 17.52
N THR A 56 12.47 7.04 16.76
CA THR A 56 11.67 8.25 16.63
C THR A 56 11.33 8.44 15.16
N THR A 57 10.09 8.84 14.90
CA THR A 57 9.63 9.15 13.54
C THR A 57 8.96 10.52 13.55
N SER A 58 9.09 11.22 12.43
CA SER A 58 8.48 12.52 12.24
C SER A 58 8.06 12.70 10.80
N HIS A 59 6.83 13.16 10.60
CA HIS A 59 6.27 13.52 9.30
C HIS A 59 5.68 14.92 9.40
N GLN A 60 6.10 15.82 8.51
CA GLN A 60 5.72 17.22 8.52
C GLN A 60 5.36 17.72 7.13
N LEU A 61 4.46 18.70 7.07
CA LEU A 61 4.24 19.57 5.92
C LEU A 61 4.63 20.99 6.33
N LEU A 62 5.71 21.51 5.74
CA LEU A 62 6.27 22.82 6.04
C LEU A 62 6.07 23.75 4.86
N ARG A 63 5.64 24.98 5.12
CA ARG A 63 5.50 26.03 4.11
C ARG A 63 6.38 27.22 4.46
N TYR A 64 7.33 27.48 3.60
CA TYR A 64 8.26 28.60 3.68
C TYR A 64 7.67 29.76 2.92
N LYS A 65 7.69 30.94 3.53
CA LYS A 65 7.24 32.19 2.92
C LYS A 65 8.33 33.24 3.02
N VAL A 66 8.66 33.85 1.90
CA VAL A 66 9.66 34.91 1.83
C VAL A 66 8.98 36.24 2.14
N ILE A 67 9.36 36.85 3.25
CA ILE A 67 8.74 38.11 3.71
C ILE A 67 9.46 39.32 3.13
N ASP A 68 10.80 39.29 3.24
CA ASP A 68 11.67 40.36 2.77
C ASP A 68 12.96 39.76 2.19
N THR A 69 13.48 40.38 1.13
CA THR A 69 14.69 39.95 0.41
C THR A 69 15.79 41.00 0.52
N GLY A 70 17.03 40.55 0.73
CA GLY A 70 18.21 41.40 0.85
C GLY A 70 19.40 40.61 1.42
N PRO A 71 20.51 41.28 1.80
CA PRO A 71 21.62 40.63 2.49
C PRO A 71 21.17 39.89 3.75
N GLU A 72 20.22 40.47 4.49
CA GLU A 72 19.46 39.82 5.56
C GLU A 72 18.04 39.58 5.03
N SER A 73 17.77 38.35 4.60
CA SER A 73 16.45 37.96 4.09
C SER A 73 15.63 37.32 5.21
N ARG A 74 14.33 37.66 5.26
CA ARG A 74 13.43 37.21 6.32
C ARG A 74 12.40 36.23 5.78
N PHE A 75 12.20 35.16 6.53
CA PHE A 75 11.34 34.06 6.16
C PHE A 75 10.39 33.71 7.30
N GLU A 76 9.20 33.27 6.96
CA GLU A 76 8.28 32.59 7.87
C GLU A 76 8.21 31.10 7.49
N VAL A 77 8.14 30.24 8.51
CA VAL A 77 7.96 28.79 8.36
C VAL A 77 6.68 28.41 9.07
N LEU A 78 5.69 28.01 8.29
CA LEU A 78 4.40 27.54 8.75
C LEU A 78 4.43 26.02 8.78
N VAL A 79 3.92 25.43 9.86
CA VAL A 79 3.83 23.97 10.02
C VAL A 79 2.38 23.59 9.77
N ASP A 80 2.04 23.27 8.52
CA ASP A 80 0.66 22.96 8.14
C ASP A 80 0.24 21.56 8.64
N TYR A 81 1.19 20.63 8.77
CA TYR A 81 1.00 19.30 9.39
C TYR A 81 2.25 18.89 10.15
N MET A 82 2.07 18.22 11.29
CA MET A 82 3.16 17.59 12.01
C MET A 82 2.69 16.40 12.82
N GLN A 83 3.43 15.31 12.73
CA GLN A 83 3.30 14.17 13.61
C GLN A 83 4.67 13.64 14.00
N ILE A 84 4.98 13.71 15.29
CA ILE A 84 6.25 13.22 15.86
C ILE A 84 5.95 12.17 16.92
N ARG A 85 6.60 11.01 16.83
CA ARG A 85 6.56 9.93 17.82
C ARG A 85 7.95 9.73 18.40
N ASP A 86 8.08 9.79 19.73
CA ASP A 86 9.39 9.77 20.40
C ASP A 86 9.85 8.40 20.92
N GLY A 87 9.20 7.32 20.50
CA GLY A 87 9.54 5.94 20.85
C GLY A 87 9.23 5.54 22.29
N GLN A 88 8.85 6.49 23.16
CA GLN A 88 8.53 6.27 24.58
C GLN A 88 7.05 6.56 24.89
N GLY A 89 6.21 6.64 23.86
CA GLY A 89 4.78 6.93 23.96
C GLY A 89 4.43 8.43 24.06
N GLY A 90 5.43 9.32 23.99
CA GLY A 90 5.28 10.76 23.84
C GLY A 90 5.23 11.18 22.36
N GLY A 91 4.69 12.38 22.11
CA GLY A 91 4.63 12.94 20.77
C GLY A 91 4.13 14.38 20.75
N VAL A 92 4.27 15.00 19.57
CA VAL A 92 3.54 16.23 19.20
C VAL A 92 2.83 15.93 17.90
N SER A 93 1.56 16.29 17.84
CA SER A 93 0.69 16.06 16.69
C SER A 93 -0.10 17.33 16.41
N SER A 94 -0.23 17.71 15.15
CA SER A 94 -1.16 18.76 14.71
C SER A 94 -2.58 18.22 14.60
N VAL A 95 -2.75 16.89 14.46
CA VAL A 95 -4.07 16.27 14.30
C VAL A 95 -4.81 16.06 15.62
N GLU A 96 -4.06 15.88 16.71
CA GLU A 96 -4.60 15.64 18.05
C GLU A 96 -4.84 16.94 18.84
N PRO A 97 -5.72 16.94 19.86
CA PRO A 97 -5.91 18.08 20.75
C PRO A 97 -4.64 18.52 21.50
N ALA A 98 -4.57 19.81 21.81
CA ALA A 98 -3.44 20.45 22.51
C ALA A 98 -3.19 19.97 23.96
N GLU A 99 -3.92 18.98 24.48
CA GLU A 99 -3.97 18.61 25.89
C GLU A 99 -2.61 18.19 26.48
N ARG A 100 -1.79 17.45 25.71
CA ARG A 100 -0.49 16.94 26.19
C ARG A 100 0.61 18.00 26.25
N ASN A 101 0.63 18.95 25.32
CA ASN A 101 1.70 19.96 25.19
C ASN A 101 1.15 21.30 24.65
N PRO A 102 0.34 22.04 25.43
CA PRO A 102 -0.39 23.21 24.92
C PRO A 102 0.53 24.35 24.45
N GLU A 103 1.67 24.54 25.11
CA GLU A 103 2.66 25.56 24.71
C GLU A 103 3.31 25.25 23.37
N MET A 104 3.66 23.98 23.15
CA MET A 104 4.23 23.54 21.87
C MET A 104 3.21 23.68 20.75
N HIS A 105 1.97 23.26 21.01
CA HIS A 105 0.86 23.44 20.08
C HIS A 105 0.64 24.93 19.75
N ALA A 106 0.70 25.83 20.74
CA ALA A 106 0.55 27.27 20.55
C ALA A 106 1.67 27.91 19.72
N ILE A 107 2.89 27.38 19.79
CA ILE A 107 4.01 27.80 18.95
C ILE A 107 3.86 27.27 17.53
N PHE A 108 3.70 25.96 17.37
CA PHE A 108 3.69 25.33 16.04
C PHE A 108 2.48 25.74 15.20
N SER A 109 1.33 25.99 15.83
CA SER A 109 0.13 26.48 15.15
C SER A 109 0.27 27.85 14.50
N GLN A 110 1.21 28.68 14.96
CA GLN A 110 1.51 29.96 14.32
C GLN A 110 2.75 29.88 13.43
N GLY A 111 3.67 28.95 13.72
CA GLY A 111 4.92 28.83 13.01
C GLY A 111 6.01 29.73 13.58
N PHE A 112 7.03 29.98 12.75
CA PHE A 112 8.29 30.57 13.15
C PHE A 112 8.76 31.58 12.13
N GLU A 113 9.63 32.49 12.55
CA GLU A 113 10.35 33.38 11.65
C GLU A 113 11.85 33.27 11.88
N PHE A 114 12.60 33.43 10.79
CA PHE A 114 14.05 33.50 10.84
C PHE A 114 14.58 34.54 9.86
N THR A 115 15.74 35.09 10.20
CA THR A 115 16.52 35.95 9.31
C THR A 115 17.78 35.21 8.91
N ALA A 116 18.03 35.12 7.60
CA ALA A 116 19.23 34.52 7.05
C ALA A 116 20.09 35.61 6.39
N ASN A 117 21.37 35.64 6.78
CA ASN A 117 22.36 36.39 6.05
C ASN A 117 22.75 35.58 4.80
N LEU A 118 22.31 36.04 3.64
CA LEU A 118 22.54 35.34 2.38
C LEU A 118 24.02 35.39 1.95
N ASN A 119 24.82 36.35 2.44
CA ASN A 119 26.25 36.40 2.06
C ASN A 119 27.09 35.39 2.85
N SER A 120 26.88 35.31 4.17
CA SER A 120 27.61 34.36 5.04
C SER A 120 26.94 32.99 5.11
N GLY A 121 25.70 32.90 4.65
CA GLY A 121 24.90 31.69 4.67
C GLY A 121 24.51 31.23 6.07
N SER A 122 24.30 32.17 6.99
CA SER A 122 24.03 31.89 8.40
C SER A 122 22.68 32.45 8.83
N VAL A 123 21.93 31.70 9.63
CA VAL A 123 20.75 32.23 10.34
C VAL A 123 21.22 33.19 11.44
N THR A 124 20.81 34.45 11.37
CA THR A 124 21.22 35.52 12.30
C THR A 124 20.21 35.75 13.42
N ASP A 125 18.93 35.47 13.16
CA ASP A 125 17.86 35.59 14.15
C ASP A 125 16.81 34.50 13.94
N PHE A 126 16.18 34.06 15.03
CA PHE A 126 15.13 33.05 15.04
C PHE A 126 14.17 33.25 16.21
N SER A 127 12.86 33.10 15.94
CA SER A 127 11.86 33.02 17.00
C SER A 127 10.57 32.37 16.53
N ALA A 128 9.75 31.92 17.47
CA ALA A 128 8.36 31.60 17.16
C ALA A 128 7.57 32.88 16.85
N LEU A 129 6.59 32.76 15.95
CA LEU A 129 5.66 33.85 15.64
C LEU A 129 4.77 34.19 16.85
N ASN A 130 4.48 33.21 17.70
CA ASN A 130 3.79 33.41 18.97
C ASN A 130 4.74 34.02 20.04
N LYS A 131 4.98 35.32 19.96
CA LYS A 131 5.92 36.05 20.83
C LYS A 131 5.64 35.88 22.34
N PRO A 132 4.39 35.97 22.84
CA PRO A 132 4.14 35.81 24.27
C PRO A 132 4.57 34.45 24.82
N VAL A 133 4.22 33.35 24.13
CA VAL A 133 4.59 31.98 24.55
C VAL A 133 6.10 31.76 24.39
N TRP A 134 6.69 32.27 23.30
CA TRP A 134 8.13 32.23 23.08
C TRP A 134 8.92 32.88 24.22
N GLN A 135 8.51 34.08 24.64
CA GLN A 135 9.16 34.80 25.72
C GLN A 135 8.95 34.12 27.08
N ALA A 136 7.78 33.53 27.34
CA ALA A 136 7.54 32.75 28.55
C ALA A 136 8.47 31.52 28.63
N LEU A 137 8.63 30.80 27.52
CA LEU A 137 9.55 29.65 27.43
C LEU A 137 11.01 30.06 27.62
N LEU A 138 11.43 31.18 27.01
CA LEU A 138 12.76 31.74 27.23
C LEU A 138 12.97 32.19 28.67
N ALA A 139 11.96 32.76 29.33
CA ALA A 139 12.06 33.19 30.72
C ALA A 139 12.13 31.99 31.69
N GLU A 140 11.42 30.90 31.40
CA GLU A 140 11.44 29.69 32.23
C GLU A 140 12.74 28.90 32.07
N ARG A 141 13.24 28.76 30.83
CA ARG A 141 14.39 27.90 30.50
C ARG A 141 15.71 28.65 30.30
N GLY A 142 15.65 29.97 30.25
CA GLY A 142 16.82 30.85 30.22
C GLY A 142 17.78 30.60 29.05
N ALA A 143 19.07 30.78 29.34
CA ALA A 143 20.16 30.71 28.38
C ALA A 143 20.36 29.32 27.73
N GLU A 144 19.87 28.25 28.36
CA GLU A 144 20.00 26.88 27.83
C GLU A 144 19.17 26.72 26.54
N LEU A 145 17.92 27.19 26.53
CA LEU A 145 17.06 27.16 25.35
C LEU A 145 17.65 28.02 24.23
N GLU A 146 18.14 29.21 24.56
CA GLU A 146 18.78 30.10 23.59
C GLU A 146 20.03 29.46 22.97
N GLN A 147 20.83 28.76 23.77
CA GLN A 147 22.02 28.06 23.30
C GLN A 147 21.67 26.82 22.46
N GLU A 148 20.64 26.06 22.82
CA GLU A 148 20.15 24.93 22.02
C GLU A 148 19.58 25.39 20.67
N MET A 149 18.80 26.47 20.65
CA MET A 149 18.30 27.06 19.41
C MET A 149 19.46 27.58 18.56
N LYS A 150 20.42 28.30 19.13
CA LYS A 150 21.63 28.72 18.41
C LYS A 150 22.43 27.53 17.88
N LYS A 151 22.44 26.38 18.57
CA LYS A 151 23.08 25.16 18.06
C LYS A 151 22.32 24.56 16.88
N LEU A 152 20.99 24.50 16.95
CA LEU A 152 20.13 24.01 15.87
C LEU A 152 20.20 24.91 14.63
N PHE A 153 20.00 26.22 14.78
CA PHE A 153 20.04 27.18 13.67
C PHE A 153 21.46 27.52 13.21
N GLY A 154 22.44 27.47 14.11
CA GLY A 154 23.85 27.59 13.74
C GLY A 154 24.37 26.40 12.93
N SER A 155 23.67 25.26 12.97
CA SER A 155 23.92 24.12 12.08
C SER A 155 23.20 24.22 10.73
N ALA A 156 22.28 25.18 10.58
CA ALA A 156 21.66 25.51 9.30
C ALA A 156 22.61 26.41 8.49
N ALA A 157 23.40 25.79 7.62
CA ALA A 157 24.29 26.50 6.71
C ALA A 157 23.64 26.61 5.32
N PHE A 158 23.51 27.84 4.83
CA PHE A 158 23.22 28.13 3.43
C PHE A 158 24.55 28.17 2.68
N ILE A 159 24.68 27.44 1.57
CA ILE A 159 25.95 27.37 0.84
C ILE A 159 26.04 28.57 -0.09
N SER A 160 26.84 29.60 0.16
CA SER A 160 26.80 30.80 -0.69
C SER A 160 26.88 30.53 -2.21
N LYS A 161 27.63 29.53 -2.64
CA LYS A 161 27.76 29.28 -4.07
C LYS A 161 28.05 27.84 -4.37
N ILE A 162 27.26 27.24 -5.26
CA ILE A 162 27.55 25.92 -5.79
C ILE A 162 27.92 26.08 -7.26
N PRO A 163 29.18 25.81 -7.64
CA PRO A 163 29.58 25.88 -9.03
C PRO A 163 28.73 24.96 -9.89
N ALA A 164 28.14 25.46 -10.98
CA ALA A 164 27.31 24.62 -11.86
C ALA A 164 28.17 23.80 -12.83
N SER A 165 29.18 23.10 -12.30
CA SER A 165 30.10 22.27 -13.05
C SER A 165 30.27 20.91 -12.39
N VAL A 166 30.05 19.84 -13.14
CA VAL A 166 30.21 18.45 -12.66
C VAL A 166 31.62 18.24 -12.11
N GLY A 167 31.70 17.61 -10.94
CA GLY A 167 32.95 17.35 -10.20
C GLY A 167 33.45 18.53 -9.37
N ALA A 168 32.80 19.70 -9.40
CA ALA A 168 33.16 20.78 -8.48
C ALA A 168 32.84 20.42 -7.04
N THR A 169 33.73 20.81 -6.13
CA THR A 169 33.59 20.57 -4.70
C THR A 169 33.55 21.89 -3.94
N VAL A 170 32.63 21.99 -2.97
CA VAL A 170 32.50 23.11 -2.04
C VAL A 170 32.62 22.58 -0.63
N GLN A 171 33.48 23.20 0.19
CA GLN A 171 33.56 22.83 1.60
C GLN A 171 32.40 23.44 2.37
N LEU A 172 31.74 22.62 3.17
CA LEU A 172 30.63 23.05 4.00
C LEU A 172 31.13 23.56 5.35
N PRO A 173 30.46 24.57 5.93
CA PRO A 173 30.61 24.87 7.34
C PRO A 173 30.29 23.62 8.17
N ALA A 174 30.90 23.50 9.35
CA ALA A 174 30.69 22.34 10.22
C ALA A 174 29.19 22.10 10.49
N TYR A 175 28.68 20.93 10.10
CA TYR A 175 27.27 20.55 10.26
C TYR A 175 27.12 19.63 11.46
N GLN A 176 26.24 19.96 12.41
CA GLN A 176 26.03 19.22 13.67
C GLN A 176 27.30 18.91 14.49
N GLY A 177 28.38 19.68 14.31
CA GLY A 177 29.65 19.48 14.99
C GLY A 177 30.68 18.66 14.20
N GLN A 178 30.31 18.12 13.03
CA GLN A 178 31.26 17.47 12.13
C GLN A 178 32.02 18.51 11.30
N ALA A 179 33.33 18.52 11.43
CA ALA A 179 34.22 19.27 10.55
C ALA A 179 34.35 18.58 9.17
N ASP A 180 34.69 19.34 8.14
CA ASP A 180 35.16 18.85 6.83
C ASP A 180 34.14 18.11 5.93
N ALA A 181 32.84 18.38 6.09
CA ALA A 181 31.86 17.92 5.11
C ALA A 181 32.05 18.63 3.76
N SER A 182 32.01 17.86 2.66
CA SER A 182 32.19 18.40 1.31
C SER A 182 30.96 18.15 0.45
N LEU A 183 30.53 19.17 -0.29
CA LEU A 183 29.52 19.05 -1.33
C LEU A 183 30.21 18.84 -2.68
N THR A 184 29.83 17.80 -3.42
CA THR A 184 30.33 17.54 -4.77
C THR A 184 29.20 17.53 -5.78
N VAL A 185 29.36 18.25 -6.88
CA VAL A 185 28.37 18.34 -7.96
C VAL A 185 28.45 17.09 -8.82
N LEU A 186 27.34 16.36 -8.90
CA LEU A 186 27.24 15.11 -9.66
C LEU A 186 26.70 15.33 -11.06
N GLN A 187 25.69 16.19 -11.21
CA GLN A 187 25.04 16.44 -12.48
C GLN A 187 24.53 17.88 -12.56
N VAL A 188 24.57 18.46 -13.76
CA VAL A 188 24.02 19.78 -14.06
C VAL A 188 23.18 19.67 -15.33
N THR A 189 21.94 20.14 -15.25
CA THR A 189 21.01 20.26 -16.38
C THR A 189 20.67 21.73 -16.59
N ASP A 190 19.82 22.06 -17.55
CA ASP A 190 19.37 23.45 -17.75
C ASP A 190 18.58 23.99 -16.56
N THR A 191 17.85 23.12 -15.85
CA THR A 191 16.91 23.53 -14.79
C THR A 191 17.34 23.11 -13.39
N HIS A 192 18.18 22.07 -13.25
CA HIS A 192 18.53 21.50 -11.94
C HIS A 192 20.02 21.16 -11.81
N LEU A 193 20.50 21.16 -10.57
CA LEU A 193 21.81 20.67 -10.15
C LEU A 193 21.62 19.56 -9.11
N LEU A 194 22.24 18.40 -9.34
CA LEU A 194 22.34 17.32 -8.38
C LEU A 194 23.71 17.38 -7.70
N ALA A 195 23.73 17.37 -6.38
CA ALA A 195 24.94 17.29 -5.59
C ALA A 195 24.85 16.21 -4.52
N LYS A 196 25.99 15.62 -4.17
CA LYS A 196 26.13 14.83 -2.95
C LYS A 196 26.84 15.64 -1.87
N VAL A 197 26.57 15.31 -0.63
CA VAL A 197 27.30 15.81 0.54
C VAL A 197 27.76 14.61 1.34
N GLU A 198 29.05 14.56 1.68
CA GLU A 198 29.63 13.46 2.43
C GLU A 198 30.66 13.93 3.46
N SER A 199 30.71 13.21 4.58
CA SER A 199 31.76 13.26 5.61
C SER A 199 31.86 11.88 6.25
N GLU A 200 33.08 11.38 6.46
CA GLU A 200 33.30 10.13 7.20
C GLU A 200 34.50 10.33 8.13
N GLN A 201 34.18 10.54 9.41
CA GLN A 201 35.13 10.84 10.48
C GLN A 201 34.87 9.92 11.68
N GLU A 202 35.80 9.89 12.65
CA GLU A 202 35.62 9.10 13.88
C GLU A 202 34.42 9.58 14.72
N ASP A 203 34.08 10.87 14.64
CA ASP A 203 32.96 11.49 15.35
C ASP A 203 31.61 11.33 14.61
N GLY A 204 31.57 10.58 13.50
CA GLY A 204 30.36 10.22 12.77
C GLY A 204 30.51 10.18 11.24
N LYS A 205 29.49 9.65 10.59
CA LYS A 205 29.35 9.53 9.13
C LYS A 205 28.11 10.27 8.67
N PHE A 206 28.23 10.92 7.53
CA PHE A 206 27.19 11.68 6.89
C PHE A 206 27.22 11.41 5.40
N TYR A 207 26.08 11.09 4.81
CA TYR A 207 25.93 11.03 3.36
C TYR A 207 24.53 11.50 2.95
N GLY A 208 24.46 12.42 2.00
CA GLY A 208 23.20 12.89 1.46
C GLY A 208 23.31 13.27 0.00
N GLN A 209 22.16 13.36 -0.66
CA GLN A 209 22.02 13.88 -2.02
C GLN A 209 20.91 14.92 -2.05
N MET A 210 21.16 16.01 -2.77
CA MET A 210 20.22 17.12 -2.91
C MET A 210 20.09 17.53 -4.36
N LEU A 211 18.85 17.77 -4.77
CA LEU A 211 18.51 18.32 -6.06
C LEU A 211 18.06 19.76 -5.86
N LEU A 212 18.74 20.69 -6.54
CA LEU A 212 18.51 22.13 -6.46
C LEU A 212 18.00 22.67 -7.79
N GLU A 213 17.04 23.59 -7.74
CA GLU A 213 16.62 24.39 -8.88
C GLU A 213 17.73 25.39 -9.23
N ARG A 214 18.09 25.49 -10.52
CA ARG A 214 19.14 26.43 -10.96
C ARG A 214 18.68 27.88 -11.01
N GLU A 215 17.41 28.12 -11.32
CA GLU A 215 16.90 29.47 -11.52
C GLU A 215 16.94 30.29 -10.24
N ARG A 216 16.44 29.73 -9.13
CA ARG A 216 16.30 30.45 -7.85
C ARG A 216 17.05 29.80 -6.69
N GLY A 217 17.71 28.65 -6.91
CA GLY A 217 18.50 27.96 -5.90
C GLY A 217 17.72 27.18 -4.86
N TRP A 218 16.38 27.06 -5.01
CA TRP A 218 15.54 26.32 -4.07
C TRP A 218 15.91 24.84 -4.03
N LEU A 219 15.80 24.26 -2.83
CA LEU A 219 15.80 22.82 -2.69
C LEU A 219 14.55 22.26 -3.38
N VAL A 220 14.74 21.26 -4.22
CA VAL A 220 13.64 20.50 -4.80
C VAL A 220 13.47 19.19 -4.04
N GLN A 221 14.58 18.50 -3.76
CA GLN A 221 14.61 17.21 -3.08
C GLN A 221 15.87 17.03 -2.25
N LEU A 222 15.76 16.36 -1.10
CA LEU A 222 16.88 15.97 -0.24
C LEU A 222 16.65 14.56 0.27
N ALA A 223 17.72 13.77 0.30
CA ALA A 223 17.84 12.61 1.16
C ALA A 223 19.16 12.73 1.95
N LEU A 224 19.10 12.47 3.24
CA LEU A 224 20.22 12.59 4.14
C LEU A 224 20.25 11.46 5.16
N ILE A 225 21.41 10.84 5.32
CA ILE A 225 21.70 9.78 6.29
C ILE A 225 22.86 10.24 7.16
N VAL A 226 22.68 10.11 8.48
CA VAL A 226 23.67 10.44 9.50
C VAL A 226 23.81 9.26 10.46
N GLU A 227 25.04 8.85 10.74
CA GLU A 227 25.38 7.92 11.80
C GLU A 227 26.41 8.57 12.73
N ALA A 228 26.10 8.72 14.01
CA ALA A 228 27.01 9.36 14.96
C ALA A 228 27.07 8.58 16.28
N PRO A 229 28.20 8.63 17.01
CA PRO A 229 28.26 8.15 18.38
C PRO A 229 27.26 8.91 19.25
N PHE A 230 26.56 8.18 20.11
CA PHE A 230 25.61 8.73 21.07
C PHE A 230 26.15 8.51 22.49
N GLU A 231 26.32 9.60 23.24
CA GLU A 231 26.62 9.55 24.66
C GLU A 231 25.62 10.42 25.44
N ARG A 232 24.80 9.78 26.29
CA ARG A 232 23.87 10.52 27.18
C ARG A 232 23.57 9.71 28.43
N TYR A 233 23.55 10.39 29.58
CA TYR A 233 23.25 9.78 30.88
C TYR A 233 24.17 8.59 31.25
N GLY A 234 25.42 8.60 30.77
CA GLY A 234 26.39 7.52 31.01
C GLY A 234 26.19 6.28 30.13
N TYR A 235 25.26 6.32 29.18
CA TYR A 235 25.10 5.29 28.16
C TYR A 235 25.82 5.70 26.88
N ASN A 236 26.55 4.74 26.31
CA ASN A 236 27.18 4.85 25.00
C ASN A 236 26.36 4.08 23.97
N GLY A 237 26.42 4.54 22.73
CA GLY A 237 25.66 3.93 21.65
C GLY A 237 25.89 4.62 20.32
N THR A 238 24.96 4.39 19.41
CA THR A 238 24.96 4.98 18.08
C THR A 238 23.59 5.55 17.78
N VAL A 239 23.55 6.76 17.22
CA VAL A 239 22.35 7.31 16.59
C VAL A 239 22.48 7.21 15.09
N ARG A 240 21.46 6.64 14.44
CA ARG A 240 21.33 6.63 12.99
C ARG A 240 20.06 7.37 12.61
N SER A 241 20.19 8.41 11.80
CA SER A 241 19.10 9.31 11.41
C SER A 241 19.00 9.44 9.91
N ASN A 242 17.78 9.28 9.39
CA ASN A 242 17.46 9.42 7.98
C ASN A 242 16.45 10.55 7.82
N VAL A 243 16.66 11.41 6.83
CA VAL A 243 15.80 12.56 6.53
C VAL A 243 15.56 12.58 5.03
N VAL A 244 14.31 12.76 4.63
CA VAL A 244 13.93 13.08 3.25
C VAL A 244 13.04 14.30 3.21
N MET A 245 13.20 15.09 2.16
CA MET A 245 12.40 16.28 1.92
C MET A 245 12.08 16.37 0.43
N PHE A 246 10.80 16.58 0.12
CA PHE A 246 10.32 16.71 -1.25
C PHE A 246 9.34 17.87 -1.33
N GLU A 247 9.31 18.58 -2.46
CA GLU A 247 8.20 19.50 -2.73
C GLU A 247 6.85 18.76 -2.66
N GLN A 248 5.87 19.38 -1.98
CA GLN A 248 4.55 18.81 -1.71
C GLN A 248 3.84 18.32 -2.99
N GLN A 249 4.10 18.96 -4.13
CA GLN A 249 3.45 18.66 -5.41
C GLN A 249 3.78 17.28 -5.98
N ARG A 250 4.84 16.61 -5.49
CA ARG A 250 5.28 15.32 -6.02
C ARG A 250 4.34 14.15 -5.69
N GLN A 251 3.42 14.32 -4.72
CA GLN A 251 2.37 13.35 -4.34
C GLN A 251 2.86 11.89 -4.28
N LEU A 252 3.95 11.67 -3.54
CA LEU A 252 4.64 10.38 -3.47
C LEU A 252 3.93 9.31 -2.63
N GLY A 253 2.72 9.60 -2.15
CA GLY A 253 1.98 8.75 -1.23
C GLY A 253 2.47 8.83 0.20
N ASP A 254 2.13 7.80 0.97
CA ASP A 254 2.63 7.63 2.31
C ASP A 254 4.13 7.30 2.28
N ILE A 255 4.94 8.33 2.54
CA ILE A 255 6.40 8.23 2.55
C ILE A 255 6.86 7.31 3.69
N THR A 256 6.09 7.18 4.78
CA THR A 256 6.45 6.34 5.93
C THR A 256 6.55 4.88 5.52
N ARG A 257 5.48 4.33 4.91
CA ARG A 257 5.43 2.96 4.41
C ARG A 257 6.47 2.67 3.33
N ARG A 258 6.82 3.67 2.53
CA ARG A 258 7.79 3.53 1.43
C ARG A 258 9.21 3.27 1.92
N PHE A 259 9.53 3.69 3.15
CA PHE A 259 10.87 3.54 3.75
C PHE A 259 10.92 2.61 4.97
N GLU A 260 9.78 2.17 5.48
CA GLU A 260 9.73 1.21 6.59
C GLU A 260 10.22 -0.20 6.20
N PHE A 261 10.02 -0.63 4.94
CA PHE A 261 10.31 -1.99 4.50
C PHE A 261 11.44 -2.07 3.46
N GLU A 262 12.40 -2.97 3.66
CA GLU A 262 13.34 -3.39 2.61
C GLU A 262 12.58 -4.25 1.61
N HIS A 263 12.20 -3.65 0.49
CA HIS A 263 11.53 -4.35 -0.59
C HIS A 263 12.59 -5.00 -1.50
N ASP A 264 13.31 -6.01 -1.00
CA ASP A 264 14.10 -6.89 -1.87
C ASP A 264 13.21 -8.00 -2.40
N PHE A 265 12.61 -7.75 -3.56
CA PHE A 265 11.81 -8.76 -4.23
C PHE A 265 12.75 -9.79 -4.85
N SER A 266 12.69 -11.02 -4.31
CA SER A 266 13.37 -12.16 -4.92
C SER A 266 12.94 -12.31 -6.38
N ALA A 267 13.86 -12.77 -7.22
CA ALA A 267 13.54 -13.08 -8.60
C ALA A 267 12.42 -14.12 -8.65
N PHE A 268 11.43 -13.91 -9.52
CA PHE A 268 10.30 -14.81 -9.71
C PHE A 268 10.19 -15.17 -11.19
N GLU A 269 9.64 -16.35 -11.49
CA GLU A 269 9.37 -16.73 -12.88
C GLU A 269 8.16 -15.92 -13.40
N TYR A 270 8.30 -15.29 -14.55
CA TYR A 270 7.21 -14.52 -15.15
C TYR A 270 6.21 -15.46 -15.82
N GLU A 271 5.04 -15.59 -15.20
CA GLU A 271 4.00 -16.48 -15.69
C GLU A 271 3.29 -15.93 -16.93
N ALA A 272 2.80 -16.85 -17.76
CA ALA A 272 2.00 -16.51 -18.93
C ALA A 272 0.75 -15.75 -18.53
N GLN A 273 0.65 -14.50 -18.99
CA GLN A 273 -0.49 -13.65 -18.71
C GLN A 273 -1.67 -13.98 -19.64
N PRO A 274 -2.93 -13.75 -19.23
CA PRO A 274 -4.08 -13.86 -20.11
C PRO A 274 -3.89 -13.05 -21.40
N VAL A 275 -4.48 -13.48 -22.51
CA VAL A 275 -4.39 -12.78 -23.79
C VAL A 275 -4.95 -11.37 -23.63
N LEU A 276 -4.14 -10.35 -23.95
CA LEU A 276 -4.55 -8.95 -23.97
C LEU A 276 -4.97 -8.55 -25.38
N VAL A 277 -6.22 -8.14 -25.55
CA VAL A 277 -6.71 -7.53 -26.78
C VAL A 277 -6.70 -6.01 -26.61
N VAL A 278 -5.71 -5.33 -27.21
CA VAL A 278 -5.50 -3.87 -27.03
C VAL A 278 -6.72 -3.05 -27.42
N ASP A 279 -7.45 -3.45 -28.47
CA ASP A 279 -8.67 -2.75 -28.90
C ASP A 279 -9.79 -2.84 -27.84
N GLU A 280 -9.92 -3.98 -27.16
CA GLU A 280 -10.88 -4.15 -26.06
C GLU A 280 -10.46 -3.29 -24.85
N ALA A 281 -9.16 -3.30 -24.51
CA ALA A 281 -8.58 -2.47 -23.46
C ALA A 281 -8.69 -0.95 -23.75
N ASN A 282 -8.78 -0.56 -25.01
CA ASN A 282 -8.90 0.83 -25.46
C ASN A 282 -10.32 1.25 -25.81
N THR A 283 -11.32 0.46 -25.40
CA THR A 283 -12.73 0.81 -25.57
C THR A 283 -13.01 2.18 -24.96
N THR A 284 -13.78 3.01 -25.66
CA THR A 284 -14.10 4.35 -25.19
C THR A 284 -15.09 4.27 -24.02
N LEU A 285 -14.69 4.79 -22.88
CA LEU A 285 -15.55 4.90 -21.70
C LEU A 285 -16.59 6.01 -21.89
N THR A 286 -17.78 5.79 -21.35
CA THR A 286 -18.86 6.77 -21.25
C THR A 286 -18.91 7.40 -19.85
N GLN A 287 -19.54 8.56 -19.72
CA GLN A 287 -19.73 9.20 -18.42
C GLN A 287 -20.52 8.32 -17.43
N GLN A 288 -21.43 7.47 -17.93
CA GLN A 288 -22.24 6.59 -17.07
C GLN A 288 -21.40 5.42 -16.51
N GLU A 289 -20.44 4.91 -17.28
CA GLU A 289 -19.51 3.88 -16.80
C GLU A 289 -18.48 4.48 -15.83
N VAL A 290 -18.02 5.71 -16.10
CA VAL A 290 -17.06 6.40 -15.23
C VAL A 290 -17.71 6.89 -13.94
N PHE A 291 -18.93 7.44 -14.01
CA PHE A 291 -19.64 7.96 -12.84
C PHE A 291 -21.06 7.37 -12.69
N PRO A 292 -21.16 6.05 -12.49
CA PRO A 292 -22.44 5.34 -12.32
C PRO A 292 -23.22 5.79 -11.09
N PHE A 293 -22.52 6.10 -9.99
CA PHE A 293 -23.07 6.43 -8.69
C PHE A 293 -22.90 7.92 -8.40
N ASP A 294 -23.76 8.48 -7.57
CA ASP A 294 -23.63 9.86 -7.06
C ASP A 294 -22.75 9.95 -5.81
N THR A 295 -22.42 8.78 -5.23
CA THR A 295 -21.79 8.65 -3.93
C THR A 295 -20.59 7.69 -4.00
N GLY A 296 -19.47 8.11 -3.43
CA GLY A 296 -18.34 7.26 -3.03
C GLY A 296 -18.24 7.18 -1.51
N TYR A 297 -17.10 6.76 -1.00
CA TYR A 297 -16.90 6.62 0.44
C TYR A 297 -15.57 7.18 0.93
N PHE A 298 -15.48 7.41 2.24
CA PHE A 298 -14.23 7.73 2.90
C PHE A 298 -13.98 6.89 4.14
N PHE A 299 -12.71 6.69 4.44
CA PHE A 299 -12.24 6.03 5.65
C PHE A 299 -10.84 6.55 6.02
N GLN A 300 -10.50 6.50 7.29
CA GLN A 300 -9.17 6.82 7.77
C GLN A 300 -8.39 5.51 7.96
N ASN A 301 -7.17 5.45 7.41
CA ASN A 301 -6.21 4.38 7.67
C ASN A 301 -4.94 5.04 8.20
N ASP A 302 -4.51 4.65 9.40
CA ASP A 302 -3.49 5.36 10.15
C ASP A 302 -3.79 6.88 10.25
N HIS A 303 -2.98 7.72 9.61
CA HIS A 303 -3.12 9.19 9.61
C HIS A 303 -3.62 9.75 8.28
N LEU A 304 -3.99 8.87 7.34
CA LEU A 304 -4.42 9.24 6.01
C LEU A 304 -5.92 9.03 5.83
N LEU A 305 -6.59 10.12 5.46
CA LEU A 305 -7.97 10.08 5.00
C LEU A 305 -8.00 9.66 3.53
N ASN A 306 -8.59 8.50 3.27
CA ASN A 306 -8.84 7.98 1.93
C ASN A 306 -10.24 8.41 1.50
N VAL A 307 -10.33 9.06 0.33
CA VAL A 307 -11.60 9.39 -0.33
C VAL A 307 -11.62 8.57 -1.62
N VAL A 308 -12.54 7.63 -1.72
CA VAL A 308 -12.54 6.56 -2.74
C VAL A 308 -13.85 6.55 -3.50
N TYR A 309 -13.75 6.34 -4.81
CA TYR A 309 -14.86 6.23 -5.73
C TYR A 309 -14.74 4.95 -6.56
N GLN A 310 -15.87 4.30 -6.80
CA GLN A 310 -15.97 3.04 -7.51
C GLN A 310 -16.64 3.24 -8.86
N HIS A 311 -16.00 2.75 -9.92
CA HIS A 311 -16.45 2.91 -11.29
C HIS A 311 -17.23 1.68 -11.78
N ASP A 312 -18.04 1.84 -12.83
CA ASP A 312 -18.79 0.76 -13.49
C ASP A 312 -18.16 0.31 -14.79
N PHE A 313 -16.86 0.07 -14.73
CA PHE A 313 -16.11 -0.68 -15.71
C PHE A 313 -15.14 -1.63 -15.00
N SER A 314 -14.63 -2.62 -15.75
CA SER A 314 -13.77 -3.69 -15.25
C SER A 314 -12.88 -4.24 -16.37
N GLY A 315 -12.00 -5.18 -16.04
CA GLY A 315 -11.09 -5.82 -16.99
C GLY A 315 -9.75 -5.09 -17.11
N VAL A 316 -8.97 -5.45 -18.13
CA VAL A 316 -7.64 -4.87 -18.38
C VAL A 316 -7.81 -3.51 -19.08
N LEU A 317 -8.36 -2.54 -18.34
CA LEU A 317 -8.45 -1.15 -18.79
C LEU A 317 -7.24 -0.36 -18.26
N PRO A 318 -6.71 0.57 -19.05
CA PRO A 318 -5.58 1.39 -18.66
C PRO A 318 -5.92 2.27 -17.46
N GLU A 319 -4.88 2.60 -16.69
CA GLU A 319 -4.99 3.47 -15.52
C GLU A 319 -5.23 4.91 -15.96
N GLY A 320 -6.42 5.46 -15.69
CA GLY A 320 -6.78 6.86 -16.00
C GLY A 320 -6.35 7.85 -14.90
N GLU A 321 -6.38 9.14 -15.21
CA GLU A 321 -6.11 10.19 -14.23
C GLU A 321 -7.40 10.57 -13.50
N PHE A 322 -7.41 10.44 -12.17
CA PHE A 322 -8.51 10.84 -11.31
C PHE A 322 -8.09 11.99 -10.39
N SER A 323 -8.91 13.03 -10.31
CA SER A 323 -8.69 14.14 -9.39
C SER A 323 -9.98 14.64 -8.76
N LEU A 324 -9.84 15.18 -7.55
CA LEU A 324 -10.93 15.75 -6.76
C LEU A 324 -10.62 17.22 -6.48
N THR A 325 -11.57 18.10 -6.82
CA THR A 325 -11.51 19.54 -6.56
C THR A 325 -12.67 19.97 -5.66
N ASP A 326 -12.55 21.16 -5.05
CA ASP A 326 -13.59 21.75 -4.20
C ASP A 326 -14.09 20.84 -3.06
N ILE A 327 -13.19 20.03 -2.47
CA ILE A 327 -13.55 19.11 -1.39
C ILE A 327 -14.01 19.92 -0.17
N THR A 328 -15.26 19.72 0.25
CA THR A 328 -15.86 20.40 1.41
C THR A 328 -16.45 19.37 2.36
N ALA A 329 -16.11 19.45 3.64
CA ALA A 329 -16.64 18.56 4.68
C ALA A 329 -17.95 19.11 5.27
N HIS A 330 -18.94 18.24 5.50
CA HIS A 330 -20.23 18.59 6.07
C HIS A 330 -20.57 17.69 7.27
N ASN A 331 -21.21 18.29 8.28
CA ASN A 331 -21.76 17.56 9.42
C ASN A 331 -23.19 17.06 9.14
N ALA A 332 -23.78 16.35 10.10
CA ALA A 332 -25.15 15.81 9.99
C ALA A 332 -26.25 16.87 9.79
N ARG A 333 -25.98 18.15 10.06
CA ARG A 333 -26.90 19.28 9.82
C ARG A 333 -26.69 19.93 8.45
N GLY A 334 -25.72 19.46 7.67
CA GLY A 334 -25.30 20.04 6.39
C GLY A 334 -24.39 21.26 6.52
N GLU A 335 -23.97 21.62 7.74
CA GLU A 335 -23.08 22.75 7.98
C GLU A 335 -21.65 22.38 7.58
N VAL A 336 -20.91 23.35 7.03
CA VAL A 336 -19.50 23.15 6.64
C VAL A 336 -18.63 22.98 7.88
N VAL A 337 -17.89 21.88 7.93
CA VAL A 337 -16.85 21.63 8.94
C VAL A 337 -15.54 22.23 8.42
N PRO A 338 -14.83 23.05 9.22
CA PRO A 338 -13.58 23.70 8.80
C PRO A 338 -12.40 22.71 8.85
N LEU A 339 -12.49 21.63 8.06
CA LEU A 339 -11.49 20.59 7.92
C LEU A 339 -10.69 20.83 6.64
N GLU A 340 -9.39 21.05 6.76
CA GLU A 340 -8.49 21.25 5.63
C GLU A 340 -7.76 19.95 5.27
N LEU A 341 -7.60 19.70 3.97
CA LEU A 341 -7.01 18.46 3.43
C LEU A 341 -5.85 18.77 2.48
N SER A 342 -4.72 18.09 2.66
CA SER A 342 -3.61 18.11 1.70
C SER A 342 -3.52 16.78 0.96
N ALA A 343 -3.61 16.78 -0.37
CA ALA A 343 -3.38 15.59 -1.18
C ALA A 343 -1.96 15.08 -1.00
N VAL A 344 -1.79 13.78 -0.75
CA VAL A 344 -0.47 13.12 -0.77
C VAL A 344 -0.37 12.05 -1.83
N HIS A 345 -1.50 11.53 -2.32
CA HIS A 345 -1.54 10.56 -3.41
C HIS A 345 -2.87 10.61 -4.14
N THR A 346 -2.83 10.31 -5.44
CA THR A 346 -3.99 9.93 -6.22
C THR A 346 -3.69 8.60 -6.88
N TYR A 347 -4.69 7.74 -6.97
CA TYR A 347 -4.55 6.41 -7.55
C TYR A 347 -5.80 6.04 -8.31
N SER A 348 -5.60 5.24 -9.36
CA SER A 348 -6.65 4.57 -10.12
C SER A 348 -6.12 3.16 -10.38
N TYR A 349 -6.83 2.13 -9.92
CA TYR A 349 -6.42 0.75 -10.18
C TYR A 349 -7.64 -0.15 -10.35
N ALA A 350 -7.46 -1.18 -11.16
CA ALA A 350 -8.33 -2.34 -11.11
C ALA A 350 -7.96 -3.12 -9.85
N ASP A 351 -8.89 -3.18 -8.90
CA ASP A 351 -8.73 -4.03 -7.74
C ASP A 351 -8.69 -5.50 -8.19
N GLN A 352 -7.95 -6.35 -7.47
CA GLN A 352 -7.85 -7.78 -7.80
C GLN A 352 -9.25 -8.44 -7.83
N ASP A 353 -10.11 -7.84 -7.02
CA ASP A 353 -11.54 -7.95 -6.80
C ASP A 353 -12.46 -7.53 -7.98
N GLY A 354 -11.93 -7.22 -9.16
CA GLY A 354 -12.72 -6.92 -10.36
C GLY A 354 -13.43 -5.55 -10.38
N PHE A 355 -13.32 -4.76 -9.31
CA PHE A 355 -13.77 -3.37 -9.27
C PHE A 355 -12.68 -2.40 -9.69
N TYR A 356 -13.00 -1.44 -10.53
CA TYR A 356 -12.09 -0.33 -10.79
C TYR A 356 -12.36 0.79 -9.79
N LYS A 357 -11.31 1.18 -9.04
CA LYS A 357 -11.40 2.20 -7.99
C LYS A 357 -10.44 3.34 -8.30
N SER A 358 -10.90 4.55 -8.05
CA SER A 358 -10.05 5.72 -8.00
C SER A 358 -10.18 6.40 -6.65
N GLY A 359 -9.08 6.95 -6.15
CA GLY A 359 -9.08 7.56 -4.85
C GLY A 359 -8.01 8.61 -4.69
N ARG A 360 -8.15 9.34 -3.59
CA ARG A 360 -7.20 10.35 -3.15
C ARG A 360 -6.90 10.14 -1.67
N GLN A 361 -5.62 10.08 -1.35
CA GLN A 361 -5.13 10.05 0.02
C GLN A 361 -4.82 11.47 0.48
N ASN A 362 -5.25 11.81 1.69
CA ASN A 362 -5.10 13.15 2.24
C ASN A 362 -4.53 13.11 3.66
N LEU A 363 -3.65 14.07 3.94
CA LEU A 363 -3.34 14.47 5.31
C LEU A 363 -4.42 15.43 5.81
N LEU A 364 -4.79 15.28 7.07
CA LEU A 364 -5.60 16.24 7.80
C LEU A 364 -4.67 17.38 8.26
N VAL A 365 -4.78 18.55 7.65
CA VAL A 365 -3.87 19.68 7.92
C VAL A 365 -4.51 20.71 8.83
N GLY A 366 -3.68 21.45 9.55
CA GLY A 366 -4.10 22.44 10.55
C GLY A 366 -3.94 21.99 12.00
N TRP A 367 -4.10 22.95 12.90
CA TRP A 367 -3.91 22.82 14.35
C TRP A 367 -5.21 22.98 15.15
N ASN A 368 -6.35 22.74 14.51
CA ASN A 368 -7.68 22.88 15.10
C ASN A 368 -8.27 21.54 15.56
N ALA A 369 -7.41 20.59 15.92
CA ALA A 369 -7.76 19.20 16.25
C ALA A 369 -8.60 18.53 15.13
N PRO A 370 -8.08 18.43 13.90
CA PRO A 370 -8.84 17.94 12.75
C PRO A 370 -9.36 16.51 12.92
N ASP A 371 -8.78 15.65 13.77
CA ASP A 371 -9.37 14.34 14.10
C ASP A 371 -10.75 14.49 14.78
N LYS A 372 -10.89 15.46 15.69
CA LYS A 372 -12.17 15.78 16.34
C LYS A 372 -13.17 16.46 15.42
N LEU A 373 -12.69 17.15 14.39
CA LEU A 373 -13.54 17.67 13.34
C LEU A 373 -14.02 16.55 12.42
N LEU A 374 -13.14 15.61 12.06
CA LEU A 374 -13.48 14.46 11.23
C LEU A 374 -14.53 13.56 11.89
N GLU A 375 -14.50 13.38 13.22
CA GLU A 375 -15.55 12.68 13.99
C GLU A 375 -16.97 13.27 13.78
N GLN A 376 -17.08 14.55 13.37
CA GLN A 376 -18.34 15.23 13.11
C GLN A 376 -18.76 15.18 11.63
N VAL A 377 -17.86 14.78 10.73
CA VAL A 377 -18.10 14.74 9.29
C VAL A 377 -18.96 13.53 8.95
N THR A 378 -20.10 13.80 8.30
CA THR A 378 -20.97 12.75 7.77
C THR A 378 -20.91 12.67 6.25
N GLU A 379 -20.38 13.70 5.58
CA GLU A 379 -20.27 13.74 4.12
C GLU A 379 -19.11 14.67 3.71
N PHE A 380 -18.35 14.28 2.68
CA PHE A 380 -17.59 15.22 1.86
C PHE A 380 -18.32 15.45 0.53
N SER A 381 -18.45 16.70 0.10
CA SER A 381 -18.85 17.04 -1.26
C SER A 381 -17.61 17.41 -2.08
N SER A 382 -17.56 17.02 -3.35
CA SER A 382 -16.44 17.36 -4.24
C SER A 382 -16.83 17.28 -5.72
N THR A 383 -16.11 18.01 -6.56
CA THR A 383 -16.15 17.82 -8.01
C THR A 383 -15.08 16.81 -8.41
N ALA A 384 -15.49 15.67 -8.94
CA ALA A 384 -14.59 14.65 -9.45
C ALA A 384 -14.35 14.82 -10.95
N HIS A 385 -13.09 14.66 -11.33
CA HIS A 385 -12.64 14.67 -12.72
C HIS A 385 -11.94 13.35 -13.03
N TYR A 386 -12.28 12.75 -14.16
CA TYR A 386 -11.65 11.52 -14.64
C TYR A 386 -11.27 11.65 -16.11
N THR A 387 -9.99 11.51 -16.41
CA THR A 387 -9.46 11.51 -17.78
C THR A 387 -9.02 10.09 -18.12
N ALA A 388 -9.67 9.48 -19.10
CA ALA A 388 -9.37 8.13 -19.53
C ALA A 388 -7.96 8.03 -20.14
N ALA A 389 -7.34 6.87 -19.99
CA ALA A 389 -6.09 6.51 -20.65
C ALA A 389 -6.32 5.48 -21.77
N LYS A 390 -5.27 5.21 -22.55
CA LYS A 390 -5.19 4.14 -23.54
C LYS A 390 -3.92 3.32 -23.32
N LEU A 391 -3.96 2.03 -23.60
CA LEU A 391 -2.77 1.18 -23.71
C LEU A 391 -2.15 1.34 -25.10
N VAL A 392 -0.88 1.72 -25.14
CA VAL A 392 -0.07 1.77 -26.36
C VAL A 392 1.03 0.71 -26.29
N PRO A 393 1.06 -0.26 -27.22
CA PRO A 393 2.10 -1.26 -27.25
C PRO A 393 3.42 -0.67 -27.78
N LEU A 394 4.52 -0.99 -27.11
CA LEU A 394 5.89 -0.71 -27.53
C LEU A 394 6.68 -2.01 -27.57
N SER A 395 7.24 -2.35 -28.73
CA SER A 395 8.01 -3.57 -28.90
C SER A 395 9.51 -3.29 -28.97
N LEU A 396 10.30 -4.09 -28.26
CA LEU A 396 11.76 -4.12 -28.32
C LEU A 396 12.23 -5.52 -28.66
N THR A 397 13.12 -5.66 -29.64
CA THR A 397 13.82 -6.93 -29.89
C THR A 397 15.12 -6.95 -29.09
N PRO A 398 15.31 -7.91 -28.15
CA PRO A 398 16.56 -8.01 -27.40
C PRO A 398 17.76 -8.22 -28.33
N ASP A 399 18.81 -7.43 -28.14
CA ASP A 399 20.07 -7.53 -28.88
C ASP A 399 21.23 -7.81 -27.91
N PRO A 400 21.96 -8.93 -28.06
CA PRO A 400 23.05 -9.28 -27.14
C PRO A 400 24.28 -8.37 -27.28
N GLY A 401 24.39 -7.58 -28.35
CA GLY A 401 25.54 -6.74 -28.63
C GLY A 401 25.39 -5.27 -28.24
N GLN A 402 24.18 -4.78 -27.98
CA GLN A 402 23.92 -3.35 -27.76
C GLN A 402 22.63 -3.08 -26.98
N THR A 403 22.56 -1.91 -26.35
CA THR A 403 21.32 -1.39 -25.77
C THR A 403 20.32 -1.05 -26.88
N VAL A 404 19.08 -1.52 -26.72
CA VAL A 404 17.95 -1.15 -27.58
C VAL A 404 17.00 -0.24 -26.82
N THR A 405 16.44 0.76 -27.50
CA THR A 405 15.61 1.78 -26.87
C THR A 405 14.26 1.93 -27.57
N ALA A 406 13.23 2.27 -26.80
CA ALA A 406 11.90 2.62 -27.30
C ALA A 406 11.42 3.87 -26.55
N GLN A 407 10.62 4.69 -27.23
CA GLN A 407 10.07 5.92 -26.68
C GLN A 407 8.62 6.08 -27.12
N TYR A 408 7.79 6.54 -26.20
CA TYR A 408 6.45 7.05 -26.50
C TYR A 408 6.29 8.40 -25.84
N GLU A 409 6.15 9.45 -26.65
CA GLU A 409 6.13 10.84 -26.17
C GLU A 409 7.31 11.14 -25.24
N ASP A 410 7.07 11.34 -23.95
CA ASP A 410 8.07 11.64 -22.92
C ASP A 410 8.40 10.45 -22.00
N LEU A 411 7.88 9.26 -22.29
CA LEU A 411 8.28 7.98 -21.67
C LEU A 411 9.40 7.33 -22.48
N GLN A 412 10.43 6.83 -21.79
CA GLN A 412 11.58 6.15 -22.40
C GLN A 412 11.82 4.78 -21.78
N LEU A 413 12.17 3.82 -22.63
CA LEU A 413 12.57 2.45 -22.29
C LEU A 413 13.96 2.17 -22.86
N GLU A 414 14.85 1.62 -22.04
CA GLU A 414 16.20 1.20 -22.45
C GLU A 414 16.45 -0.24 -22.00
N LEU A 415 16.59 -1.19 -22.93
CA LEU A 415 16.89 -2.59 -22.64
C LEU A 415 18.35 -2.87 -22.98
N THR A 416 19.15 -3.15 -21.95
CA THR A 416 20.61 -3.29 -22.05
C THR A 416 21.03 -4.72 -21.72
N PRO A 417 21.81 -5.41 -22.59
CA PRO A 417 22.36 -6.73 -22.27
C PRO A 417 23.40 -6.65 -21.15
N LEU A 418 23.46 -7.67 -20.30
CA LEU A 418 24.47 -7.79 -19.25
C LEU A 418 25.73 -8.50 -19.77
N ALA A 419 26.86 -7.78 -19.78
CA ALA A 419 28.11 -8.22 -20.43
C ALA A 419 28.61 -9.60 -19.97
N ASP A 420 28.47 -9.93 -18.69
CA ASP A 420 28.95 -11.19 -18.09
C ASP A 420 27.84 -12.22 -17.84
N GLN A 421 26.61 -11.95 -18.28
CA GLN A 421 25.46 -12.83 -18.06
C GLN A 421 24.69 -13.03 -19.37
N PRO A 422 25.02 -14.09 -20.14
CA PRO A 422 24.29 -14.43 -21.35
C PRO A 422 22.79 -14.54 -21.08
N LEU A 423 21.97 -14.09 -22.04
CA LEU A 423 20.50 -14.10 -21.96
C LEU A 423 19.91 -13.24 -20.81
N SER A 424 20.70 -12.37 -20.18
CA SER A 424 20.21 -11.46 -19.14
C SER A 424 20.25 -10.00 -19.60
N TYR A 425 19.18 -9.27 -19.30
CA TYR A 425 18.96 -7.90 -19.76
C TYR A 425 18.38 -7.05 -18.64
N GLN A 426 18.75 -5.78 -18.59
CA GLN A 426 18.16 -4.78 -17.72
C GLN A 426 17.32 -3.79 -18.54
N LEU A 427 16.05 -3.67 -18.19
CA LEU A 427 15.14 -2.65 -18.68
C LEU A 427 15.13 -1.47 -17.71
N LYS A 428 15.60 -0.31 -18.15
CA LYS A 428 15.40 0.97 -17.47
C LYS A 428 14.15 1.65 -18.01
N ILE A 429 13.28 2.11 -17.10
CA ILE A 429 12.00 2.72 -17.40
C ILE A 429 12.00 4.14 -16.84
N ARG A 430 11.81 5.12 -17.72
CA ARG A 430 11.62 6.53 -17.35
C ARG A 430 10.19 6.93 -17.66
N ASN A 431 9.32 6.85 -16.65
CA ASN A 431 7.94 7.30 -16.75
C ASN A 431 7.86 8.83 -16.88
N SER A 432 6.69 9.32 -17.28
CA SER A 432 6.35 10.73 -17.30
C SER A 432 5.07 11.01 -16.51
N LYS A 433 4.64 12.27 -16.47
CA LYS A 433 3.42 12.66 -15.76
C LYS A 433 2.15 12.09 -16.41
N LYS A 434 2.14 11.93 -17.74
CA LYS A 434 0.97 11.48 -18.50
C LYS A 434 1.10 10.09 -19.09
N HIS A 435 2.31 9.53 -19.05
CA HIS A 435 2.65 8.27 -19.69
C HIS A 435 3.48 7.41 -18.72
N TRP A 436 2.98 6.24 -18.36
CA TRP A 436 3.71 5.29 -17.52
C TRP A 436 3.57 3.87 -18.02
N LEU A 437 4.56 3.04 -17.72
CA LEU A 437 4.54 1.63 -18.12
C LEU A 437 3.47 0.86 -17.31
N HIS A 438 2.56 0.20 -18.01
CA HIS A 438 1.73 -0.86 -17.45
C HIS A 438 2.62 -2.10 -17.26
N ARG A 439 2.62 -2.69 -16.06
CA ARG A 439 3.56 -3.75 -15.63
C ARG A 439 3.24 -5.12 -16.25
N ARG A 440 3.24 -5.18 -17.58
CA ARG A 440 3.04 -6.38 -18.41
C ARG A 440 4.15 -6.47 -19.46
N TYR A 441 4.77 -7.64 -19.57
CA TYR A 441 5.96 -7.90 -20.38
C TYR A 441 5.72 -9.10 -21.31
N ASP A 442 4.96 -8.91 -22.38
CA ASP A 442 4.66 -10.00 -23.31
C ASP A 442 5.93 -10.46 -24.04
N GLY A 443 6.12 -11.77 -24.15
CA GLY A 443 7.35 -12.38 -24.66
C GLY A 443 8.40 -12.68 -23.58
N ALA A 444 8.15 -12.32 -22.31
CA ALA A 444 9.01 -12.65 -21.18
C ALA A 444 8.57 -13.89 -20.39
N GLU A 445 7.59 -14.65 -20.89
CA GLU A 445 7.06 -15.81 -20.21
C GLU A 445 8.15 -16.87 -19.96
N GLY A 446 8.23 -17.37 -18.72
CA GLY A 446 9.26 -18.31 -18.28
C GLY A 446 10.65 -17.70 -18.01
N ALA A 447 10.80 -16.38 -18.18
CA ALA A 447 12.00 -15.67 -17.74
C ALA A 447 11.97 -15.45 -16.23
N MET A 448 13.15 -15.45 -15.60
CA MET A 448 13.26 -14.94 -14.24
C MET A 448 13.25 -13.41 -14.28
N VAL A 449 12.30 -12.79 -13.59
CA VAL A 449 12.14 -11.34 -13.47
C VAL A 449 12.51 -10.91 -12.07
N GLN A 450 13.34 -9.87 -11.98
CA GLN A 450 13.70 -9.23 -10.73
C GLN A 450 13.52 -7.71 -10.82
N TYR A 451 12.80 -7.14 -9.87
CA TYR A 451 12.74 -5.69 -9.70
C TYR A 451 13.99 -5.24 -8.97
N LEU A 452 14.89 -4.55 -9.67
CA LEU A 452 16.13 -4.10 -9.09
C LEU A 452 15.93 -2.79 -8.38
N GLN A 453 16.57 -2.67 -7.22
CA GLN A 453 16.77 -1.36 -6.62
C GLN A 453 17.68 -0.51 -7.50
N PRO A 454 17.49 0.82 -7.51
CA PRO A 454 18.36 1.70 -8.27
C PRO A 454 19.81 1.50 -7.86
N GLN A 455 20.71 1.37 -8.84
CA GLN A 455 22.13 1.32 -8.55
C GLN A 455 22.60 2.67 -8.01
N SER A 456 23.25 2.65 -6.86
CA SER A 456 23.74 3.86 -6.20
C SER A 456 25.25 3.74 -5.99
N GLU A 457 26.01 4.76 -6.41
CA GLU A 457 27.42 4.96 -6.04
C GLU A 457 27.57 5.41 -4.57
N ALA A 458 26.61 5.04 -3.71
CA ALA A 458 26.60 5.46 -2.33
C ALA A 458 27.48 4.51 -1.48
N PRO A 459 27.99 4.99 -0.33
CA PRO A 459 28.89 4.20 0.51
C PRO A 459 28.30 2.84 0.95
N ASP A 460 29.18 1.86 1.13
CA ASP A 460 28.81 0.50 1.53
C ASP A 460 28.22 0.41 2.95
N TRP A 461 28.42 1.43 3.78
CA TRP A 461 27.83 1.51 5.12
C TRP A 461 26.34 1.90 5.12
N LEU A 462 25.77 2.22 3.95
CA LEU A 462 24.32 2.42 3.78
C LEU A 462 23.60 1.11 3.47
N ASN A 463 22.43 0.92 4.08
CA ASN A 463 21.57 -0.23 3.81
C ASN A 463 20.73 -0.06 2.52
N GLY A 464 19.96 -1.08 2.16
CA GLY A 464 19.14 -1.05 0.94
C GLY A 464 18.08 0.05 0.97
N GLN A 465 17.40 0.25 2.10
CA GLN A 465 16.38 1.31 2.25
C GLN A 465 16.97 2.70 2.00
N GLU A 466 18.14 2.97 2.56
CA GLU A 466 18.80 4.28 2.45
C GLU A 466 19.30 4.55 1.03
N LYS A 467 19.78 3.52 0.33
CA LYS A 467 20.11 3.64 -1.10
C LYS A 467 18.86 3.95 -1.93
N ASN A 468 17.71 3.38 -1.59
CA ASN A 468 16.44 3.70 -2.24
C ASN A 468 15.97 5.13 -1.94
N MET A 469 16.15 5.60 -0.71
CA MET A 469 15.87 6.99 -0.32
C MET A 469 16.71 7.97 -1.16
N LEU A 470 18.00 7.70 -1.30
CA LEU A 470 18.91 8.52 -2.11
C LEU A 470 18.49 8.54 -3.58
N ALA A 471 18.21 7.37 -4.16
CA ALA A 471 17.78 7.27 -5.55
C ALA A 471 16.45 8.00 -5.82
N LEU A 472 15.55 8.05 -4.83
CA LEU A 472 14.31 8.82 -4.96
C LEU A 472 14.56 10.34 -4.92
N ALA A 473 15.54 10.81 -4.16
CA ALA A 473 15.89 12.23 -4.03
C ALA A 473 16.84 12.73 -5.14
N SER A 474 17.52 11.82 -5.86
CA SER A 474 18.52 12.19 -6.86
C SER A 474 17.95 12.53 -8.24
N SER A 475 16.69 12.17 -8.50
CA SER A 475 16.03 12.40 -9.78
C SER A 475 14.60 12.87 -9.61
N LEU A 476 14.19 13.82 -10.46
CA LEU A 476 12.78 14.22 -10.59
C LEU A 476 11.90 13.05 -11.02
N ARG A 477 12.44 12.18 -11.89
CA ARG A 477 11.77 10.99 -12.42
C ARG A 477 12.45 9.75 -11.85
N TYR A 478 11.76 9.07 -10.94
CA TYR A 478 12.27 7.82 -10.40
C TYR A 478 12.38 6.79 -11.54
N GLU A 479 13.58 6.25 -11.73
CA GLU A 479 13.82 5.22 -12.73
C GLU A 479 13.50 3.85 -12.15
N HIS A 480 12.64 3.09 -12.83
CA HIS A 480 12.40 1.70 -12.46
C HIS A 480 13.32 0.80 -13.27
N ILE A 481 13.97 -0.16 -12.61
CA ILE A 481 14.86 -1.11 -13.26
C ILE A 481 14.28 -2.52 -13.08
N VAL A 482 14.12 -3.23 -14.20
CA VAL A 482 13.68 -4.62 -14.22
C VAL A 482 14.74 -5.45 -14.89
N GLN A 483 15.22 -6.50 -14.22
CA GLN A 483 16.12 -7.48 -14.82
C GLN A 483 15.32 -8.68 -15.30
N PHE A 484 15.61 -9.10 -16.53
CA PHE A 484 15.11 -10.33 -17.12
C PHE A 484 16.28 -11.29 -17.32
N THR A 485 16.12 -12.55 -16.91
CA THR A 485 17.02 -13.65 -17.25
C THR A 485 16.22 -14.71 -18.00
N PHE A 486 16.46 -14.78 -19.31
CA PHE A 486 15.70 -15.66 -20.21
C PHE A 486 16.35 -17.05 -20.32
N GLN A 487 15.52 -18.09 -20.47
CA GLN A 487 16.01 -19.42 -20.87
C GLN A 487 16.43 -19.46 -22.35
N GLN A 488 15.71 -18.68 -23.18
CA GLN A 488 16.00 -18.43 -24.59
C GLN A 488 15.56 -17.01 -24.92
N LEU A 489 16.32 -16.29 -25.75
CA LEU A 489 15.95 -14.94 -26.14
C LEU A 489 14.64 -14.92 -26.94
N PRO A 490 13.64 -14.11 -26.54
CA PRO A 490 12.43 -13.97 -27.31
C PRO A 490 12.70 -13.14 -28.59
N PRO A 491 11.92 -13.37 -29.65
CA PRO A 491 12.04 -12.58 -30.88
C PRO A 491 11.61 -11.11 -30.69
N SER A 492 10.77 -10.84 -29.69
CA SER A 492 10.33 -9.50 -29.31
C SER A 492 9.81 -9.53 -27.88
N LEU A 493 10.05 -8.45 -27.15
CA LEU A 493 9.37 -8.09 -25.91
C LEU A 493 8.37 -6.98 -26.23
N THR A 494 7.13 -7.11 -25.78
CA THR A 494 6.12 -6.06 -25.92
C THR A 494 5.72 -5.52 -24.56
N PHE A 495 5.88 -4.22 -24.42
CA PHE A 495 5.55 -3.42 -23.26
C PHE A 495 4.28 -2.60 -23.56
N TYR A 496 3.55 -2.21 -22.53
CA TYR A 496 2.32 -1.44 -22.68
C TYR A 496 2.43 -0.13 -21.90
N VAL A 497 2.14 0.98 -22.55
CA VAL A 497 2.14 2.32 -21.94
C VAL A 497 0.71 2.72 -21.63
N ASN A 498 0.40 3.03 -20.37
CA ASN A 498 -0.78 3.80 -20.01
C ASN A 498 -0.57 5.23 -20.49
N ALA A 499 -1.39 5.69 -21.44
CA ALA A 499 -1.33 7.02 -22.04
C ALA A 499 -2.60 7.81 -21.77
N VAL A 500 -2.54 8.77 -20.85
CA VAL A 500 -3.68 9.62 -20.49
C VAL A 500 -4.06 10.49 -21.69
N SER A 501 -5.34 10.49 -22.06
CA SER A 501 -5.83 11.26 -23.20
C SER A 501 -5.61 12.76 -23.02
N ALA A 502 -5.40 13.46 -24.13
CA ALA A 502 -5.43 14.92 -24.15
C ALA A 502 -6.86 15.49 -24.18
N ASP A 503 -7.87 14.64 -24.45
CA ASP A 503 -9.27 15.02 -24.49
C ASP A 503 -9.80 15.41 -23.11
N ALA A 504 -10.84 16.25 -23.09
CA ALA A 504 -11.51 16.62 -21.85
C ALA A 504 -12.09 15.36 -21.18
N GLY A 505 -11.70 15.14 -19.92
CA GLY A 505 -12.25 14.08 -19.10
C GLY A 505 -13.71 14.31 -18.70
N PHE A 506 -14.28 13.31 -18.03
CA PHE A 506 -15.61 13.41 -17.44
C PHE A 506 -15.55 14.21 -16.14
N THR A 507 -16.64 14.90 -15.81
CA THR A 507 -16.77 15.61 -14.54
C THR A 507 -18.13 15.37 -13.91
N LYS A 508 -18.17 15.10 -12.60
CA LYS A 508 -19.41 14.95 -11.83
C LYS A 508 -19.24 15.49 -10.41
N LYS A 509 -20.28 16.10 -9.85
CA LYS A 509 -20.34 16.38 -8.42
C LYS A 509 -20.69 15.11 -7.67
N LEU A 510 -19.88 14.74 -6.70
CA LEU A 510 -20.01 13.53 -5.91
C LEU A 510 -20.11 13.85 -4.43
N LYS A 511 -20.74 12.92 -3.72
CA LYS A 511 -20.74 12.85 -2.26
C LYS A 511 -19.84 11.70 -1.82
N PHE A 512 -19.22 11.83 -0.66
CA PHE A 512 -18.46 10.75 -0.04
C PHE A 512 -18.93 10.61 1.40
N ILE A 513 -19.47 9.44 1.74
CA ILE A 513 -19.99 9.13 3.08
C ILE A 513 -19.05 8.16 3.81
N PRO A 514 -19.15 8.00 5.15
CA PRO A 514 -18.34 7.03 5.86
C PRO A 514 -18.50 5.62 5.26
N VAL A 515 -17.41 4.87 5.14
CA VAL A 515 -17.41 3.52 4.53
C VAL A 515 -18.47 2.60 5.13
N ALA A 516 -18.69 2.64 6.45
CA ALA A 516 -19.72 1.84 7.11
C ALA A 516 -21.16 2.20 6.68
N GLN A 517 -21.41 3.46 6.31
CA GLN A 517 -22.72 3.87 5.77
C GLN A 517 -22.87 3.45 4.31
N TYR A 518 -21.80 3.58 3.53
CA TYR A 518 -21.76 3.13 2.14
C TYR A 518 -22.00 1.62 2.03
N GLU A 519 -21.33 0.81 2.85
CA GLU A 519 -21.47 -0.66 2.88
C GLU A 519 -22.84 -1.14 3.38
N ALA A 520 -23.52 -0.33 4.20
CA ALA A 520 -24.87 -0.65 4.68
C ALA A 520 -25.97 -0.35 3.63
N ASP A 521 -25.66 0.44 2.60
CA ASP A 521 -26.59 0.82 1.54
C ASP A 521 -26.34 0.00 0.27
N LEU A 522 -27.18 -1.01 0.06
CA LEU A 522 -27.07 -1.95 -1.07
C LEU A 522 -27.34 -1.34 -2.44
N THR A 523 -27.76 -0.07 -2.50
CA THR A 523 -27.83 0.65 -3.78
C THR A 523 -26.44 0.84 -4.40
N TYR A 524 -25.40 0.83 -3.57
CA TYR A 524 -24.01 0.91 -3.99
C TYR A 524 -23.34 -0.46 -4.02
N PRO A 525 -22.32 -0.64 -4.87
CA PRO A 525 -21.55 -1.88 -4.89
C PRO A 525 -20.72 -2.02 -3.61
N PRO A 526 -20.39 -3.26 -3.20
CA PRO A 526 -19.54 -3.49 -2.04
C PRO A 526 -18.17 -2.84 -2.22
N SER A 527 -17.61 -2.34 -1.12
CA SER A 527 -16.33 -1.62 -1.10
C SER A 527 -15.12 -2.51 -1.38
N GLN A 528 -15.27 -3.84 -1.27
CA GLN A 528 -14.26 -4.87 -1.47
C GLN A 528 -14.94 -6.15 -2.02
N GLU A 529 -14.20 -6.95 -2.76
CA GLU A 529 -14.62 -8.31 -3.13
C GLU A 529 -13.96 -9.30 -2.18
N TYR A 530 -14.70 -10.32 -1.78
CA TYR A 530 -14.15 -11.41 -0.99
C TYR A 530 -14.56 -12.74 -1.62
N PRO A 531 -13.60 -13.60 -2.00
CA PRO A 531 -13.94 -14.96 -2.38
C PRO A 531 -14.53 -15.71 -1.18
N LEU A 532 -15.41 -16.67 -1.48
CA LEU A 532 -16.05 -17.56 -0.52
C LEU A 532 -15.01 -18.40 0.25
N TYR A 533 -13.89 -18.72 -0.40
CA TYR A 533 -12.83 -19.54 0.16
C TYR A 533 -11.56 -18.71 0.38
N ASN A 534 -11.04 -18.72 1.62
CA ASN A 534 -9.80 -18.01 1.95
C ASN A 534 -8.58 -18.52 1.17
N GLU A 535 -8.59 -19.79 0.75
CA GLU A 535 -7.56 -20.36 -0.13
C GLU A 535 -7.44 -19.60 -1.47
N ASP A 536 -8.57 -19.08 -1.98
CA ASP A 536 -8.58 -18.30 -3.22
C ASP A 536 -8.10 -16.86 -3.00
N MET A 537 -8.10 -16.38 -1.76
CA MET A 537 -7.64 -15.02 -1.39
C MET A 537 -6.11 -14.95 -1.20
N PHE A 538 -5.49 -16.04 -0.73
CA PHE A 538 -4.07 -16.08 -0.33
C PHE A 538 -3.24 -17.08 -1.13
N ASP A 539 -3.72 -17.50 -2.30
CA ASP A 539 -3.00 -18.44 -3.16
C ASP A 539 -1.55 -17.95 -3.38
N GLY A 540 -0.56 -18.80 -3.08
CA GLY A 540 0.86 -18.49 -3.15
C GLY A 540 1.56 -17.94 -1.90
N PHE A 541 0.86 -17.50 -0.85
CA PHE A 541 1.51 -16.98 0.38
C PHE A 541 1.78 -18.04 1.46
N TYR A 542 1.10 -19.18 1.39
CA TYR A 542 1.28 -20.27 2.34
C TYR A 542 1.40 -21.61 1.59
N ASP A 543 2.63 -22.15 1.57
CA ASP A 543 2.95 -23.47 0.99
C ASP A 543 2.13 -24.63 1.58
N GLU A 544 1.44 -24.42 2.70
CA GLU A 544 0.63 -25.44 3.37
C GLU A 544 -0.70 -25.75 2.66
N PHE A 545 -1.17 -24.90 1.74
CA PHE A 545 -2.41 -25.16 0.99
C PHE A 545 -2.24 -26.22 -0.10
N ASN A 546 -0.99 -26.53 -0.50
CA ASN A 546 -0.66 -27.45 -1.59
C ASN A 546 -0.78 -28.95 -1.25
N ALA A 547 -1.41 -29.33 -0.14
CA ALA A 547 -1.79 -30.72 0.13
C ALA A 547 -3.01 -31.12 -0.73
N SER A 548 -2.75 -31.17 -2.03
CA SER A 548 -3.63 -31.57 -3.13
C SER A 548 -4.40 -32.85 -2.78
N ALA A 549 -5.73 -32.78 -2.70
CA ALA A 549 -6.54 -33.92 -3.11
C ALA A 549 -6.85 -33.72 -4.61
N PRO A 550 -6.66 -34.74 -5.47
CA PRO A 550 -7.11 -34.65 -6.84
C PRO A 550 -8.63 -34.42 -6.85
N ALA A 551 -9.08 -33.52 -7.74
CA ALA A 551 -10.48 -33.35 -8.06
C ALA A 551 -10.99 -34.59 -8.83
N GLU A 552 -11.13 -35.73 -8.16
CA GLU A 552 -11.88 -36.85 -8.71
C GLU A 552 -13.34 -36.41 -8.76
N ALA A 553 -13.82 -36.02 -9.94
CA ALA A 553 -15.20 -35.56 -10.11
C ALA A 553 -16.22 -36.67 -9.78
N ASP A 554 -15.84 -37.93 -9.96
CA ASP A 554 -16.70 -39.10 -9.73
C ASP A 554 -16.63 -39.60 -8.27
N PRO A 555 -17.72 -39.51 -7.49
CA PRO A 555 -17.75 -40.02 -6.12
C PRO A 555 -17.45 -41.52 -6.00
N ALA A 556 -17.60 -42.30 -7.08
CA ALA A 556 -17.27 -43.73 -7.07
C ALA A 556 -15.77 -44.02 -6.89
N LEU A 557 -14.90 -43.06 -7.24
CA LEU A 557 -13.44 -43.22 -7.14
C LEU A 557 -12.89 -42.90 -5.75
N LEU A 558 -13.62 -42.14 -4.93
CA LEU A 558 -13.21 -41.71 -3.60
C LEU A 558 -12.81 -42.87 -2.67
N GLU A 559 -11.62 -42.83 -2.08
CA GLU A 559 -11.14 -43.85 -1.12
C GLU A 559 -10.65 -43.21 0.20
N PRO A 560 -10.98 -43.77 1.36
CA PRO A 560 -10.42 -43.36 2.64
C PRO A 560 -8.91 -43.58 2.69
N GLN A 561 -8.19 -42.58 3.17
CA GLN A 561 -6.74 -42.58 3.30
C GLN A 561 -6.30 -42.81 4.74
N ARG A 562 -5.15 -43.49 4.92
CA ARG A 562 -4.54 -43.69 6.24
C ARG A 562 -3.81 -42.43 6.69
N VAL A 563 -4.09 -41.99 7.92
CA VAL A 563 -3.35 -40.90 8.58
C VAL A 563 -2.44 -41.50 9.63
N ASN A 564 -1.12 -41.27 9.54
CA ASN A 564 -0.13 -41.75 10.53
C ASN A 564 -0.27 -43.25 10.90
N LYS A 565 -0.62 -44.11 9.93
CA LYS A 565 -0.92 -45.56 10.05
C LYS A 565 -2.15 -45.94 10.89
N TYR A 566 -2.55 -45.15 11.88
CA TYR A 566 -3.57 -45.49 12.86
C TYR A 566 -4.87 -44.68 12.74
N GLY A 567 -4.87 -43.62 11.94
CA GLY A 567 -6.06 -42.84 11.62
C GLY A 567 -6.62 -43.18 10.23
N LEU A 568 -7.85 -42.74 10.00
CA LEU A 568 -8.53 -42.84 8.70
C LEU A 568 -9.19 -41.49 8.39
N SER A 569 -8.94 -40.95 7.20
CA SER A 569 -9.54 -39.71 6.71
C SER A 569 -10.12 -39.88 5.32
N LEU A 570 -11.14 -39.10 4.99
CA LEU A 570 -11.63 -38.93 3.63
C LEU A 570 -11.70 -37.43 3.34
N GLN A 571 -11.15 -37.01 2.21
CA GLN A 571 -11.23 -35.64 1.74
C GLN A 571 -12.26 -35.58 0.61
N LEU A 572 -13.22 -34.67 0.72
CA LEU A 572 -14.24 -34.39 -0.29
C LEU A 572 -14.04 -32.96 -0.81
N SER A 573 -14.35 -32.71 -2.08
CA SER A 573 -14.56 -31.33 -2.55
C SER A 573 -15.82 -30.74 -1.91
N ALA A 574 -15.95 -29.41 -1.92
CA ALA A 574 -17.18 -28.74 -1.45
C ALA A 574 -18.44 -29.27 -2.15
N GLU A 575 -18.38 -29.54 -3.46
CA GLU A 575 -19.48 -30.09 -4.24
C GLU A 575 -19.87 -31.50 -3.82
N GLN A 576 -18.87 -32.35 -3.56
CA GLN A 576 -19.10 -33.71 -3.09
C GLN A 576 -19.70 -33.70 -1.68
N ALA A 577 -19.17 -32.86 -0.79
CA ALA A 577 -19.69 -32.73 0.57
C ALA A 577 -21.17 -32.27 0.59
N ALA A 578 -21.61 -31.50 -0.40
CA ALA A 578 -22.99 -31.04 -0.53
C ALA A 578 -23.97 -32.14 -0.99
N VAL A 579 -23.51 -33.18 -1.69
CA VAL A 579 -24.36 -34.23 -2.28
C VAL A 579 -24.12 -35.63 -1.70
N CYS A 580 -23.13 -35.79 -0.82
CA CYS A 580 -22.73 -37.05 -0.23
C CYS A 580 -22.89 -37.07 1.29
N THR A 581 -23.11 -38.26 1.85
CA THR A 581 -23.20 -38.50 3.30
C THR A 581 -22.33 -39.70 3.69
N LEU A 582 -21.51 -39.51 4.72
CA LEU A 582 -20.67 -40.55 5.32
C LEU A 582 -21.34 -41.18 6.54
N ASN A 583 -21.37 -42.50 6.57
CA ASN A 583 -21.95 -43.27 7.67
C ASN A 583 -21.04 -44.42 8.10
N ILE A 584 -21.14 -44.83 9.36
CA ILE A 584 -20.54 -46.07 9.86
C ILE A 584 -21.62 -47.12 9.90
N SER A 585 -21.42 -48.21 9.17
CA SER A 585 -22.36 -49.32 9.11
C SER A 585 -22.10 -50.36 10.21
N ASP A 586 -20.83 -50.57 10.58
CA ASP A 586 -20.44 -51.49 11.65
C ASP A 586 -19.08 -51.08 12.26
N ALA A 587 -19.01 -50.97 13.59
CA ALA A 587 -17.78 -50.68 14.32
C ALA A 587 -17.95 -51.03 15.81
N PRO A 588 -16.88 -51.46 16.51
CA PRO A 588 -16.91 -51.60 17.96
C PRO A 588 -16.89 -50.23 18.65
N ASP A 589 -17.49 -50.15 19.83
CA ASP A 589 -17.35 -48.99 20.71
C ASP A 589 -15.92 -48.87 21.22
N VAL A 590 -15.38 -47.65 21.22
CA VAL A 590 -14.05 -47.35 21.73
C VAL A 590 -14.20 -46.51 22.99
N ASN A 591 -13.80 -47.07 24.13
CA ASN A 591 -13.97 -46.44 25.45
C ASN A 591 -15.43 -46.04 25.77
N GLY A 592 -16.41 -46.83 25.33
CA GLY A 592 -17.83 -46.54 25.56
C GLY A 592 -18.41 -45.46 24.63
N HIS A 593 -17.66 -45.02 23.62
CA HIS A 593 -18.12 -44.07 22.61
C HIS A 593 -18.21 -44.76 21.24
N LYS A 594 -19.31 -44.51 20.54
CA LYS A 594 -19.45 -44.89 19.13
C LYS A 594 -18.43 -44.14 18.28
N LEU A 595 -18.05 -44.74 17.16
CA LEU A 595 -17.26 -44.06 16.15
C LEU A 595 -18.20 -43.26 15.23
N GLN A 596 -17.68 -42.18 14.65
CA GLN A 596 -18.36 -41.39 13.62
C GLN A 596 -17.33 -40.73 12.69
N TRP A 597 -17.77 -40.36 11.50
CA TRP A 597 -17.01 -39.46 10.65
C TRP A 597 -17.25 -38.03 11.13
N THR A 598 -16.19 -37.35 11.55
CA THR A 598 -16.26 -35.97 12.01
C THR A 598 -15.51 -35.09 11.02
N GLN A 599 -16.16 -34.05 10.50
CA GLN A 599 -15.47 -33.04 9.72
C GLN A 599 -14.50 -32.27 10.61
N ILE A 600 -13.24 -32.23 10.22
CA ILE A 600 -12.21 -31.44 10.88
C ILE A 600 -12.15 -30.10 10.18
N LYS A 601 -12.47 -29.04 10.92
CA LYS A 601 -12.22 -27.68 10.46
C LYS A 601 -10.74 -27.51 10.17
N THR A 602 -10.41 -27.23 8.92
CA THR A 602 -9.13 -26.61 8.57
C THR A 602 -9.15 -25.20 9.16
N SER A 603 -8.12 -24.84 9.93
CA SER A 603 -8.14 -23.72 10.88
C SER A 603 -8.27 -22.31 10.30
N ASN A 604 -8.54 -22.16 9.00
CA ASN A 604 -8.20 -20.94 8.26
C ASN A 604 -9.38 -20.29 7.53
N ASN A 605 -10.63 -20.70 7.75
CA ASN A 605 -11.80 -20.02 7.15
C ASN A 605 -12.28 -18.85 8.01
N LEU A 606 -12.86 -17.83 7.35
CA LEU A 606 -13.77 -16.87 7.99
C LEU A 606 -14.76 -17.68 8.84
N SER A 607 -14.82 -17.37 10.14
CA SER A 607 -15.50 -18.21 11.14
C SER A 607 -16.90 -18.65 10.68
N GLY A 608 -17.03 -19.95 10.34
CA GLY A 608 -18.29 -20.57 9.91
C GLY A 608 -18.44 -20.83 8.40
N ALA A 609 -17.59 -20.26 7.53
CA ALA A 609 -17.67 -20.45 6.08
C ALA A 609 -17.39 -21.91 5.67
N PRO A 610 -18.02 -22.41 4.59
CA PRO A 610 -17.79 -23.76 4.10
C PRO A 610 -16.35 -23.94 3.60
N ASP A 611 -15.74 -25.08 3.92
CA ASP A 611 -14.42 -25.44 3.41
C ASP A 611 -14.46 -25.71 1.91
N LYS A 612 -13.46 -25.23 1.16
CA LYS A 612 -13.25 -25.63 -0.25
C LYS A 612 -13.01 -27.14 -0.36
N HIS A 613 -12.36 -27.70 0.66
CA HIS A 613 -12.10 -29.12 0.83
C HIS A 613 -12.57 -29.60 2.21
N ALA A 614 -13.63 -30.39 2.26
CA ALA A 614 -14.13 -30.96 3.51
C ALA A 614 -13.32 -32.22 3.88
N ARG A 615 -12.53 -32.13 4.95
CA ARG A 615 -11.79 -33.28 5.49
C ARG A 615 -12.57 -33.94 6.61
N TYR A 616 -13.02 -35.17 6.38
CA TYR A 616 -13.60 -36.02 7.39
C TYR A 616 -12.52 -36.93 7.99
N GLN A 617 -12.48 -37.02 9.32
CA GLN A 617 -11.65 -38.00 10.02
C GLN A 617 -12.54 -38.89 10.88
N LEU A 618 -12.23 -40.18 10.88
CA LEU A 618 -12.86 -41.12 11.79
C LEU A 618 -12.46 -40.75 13.23
N SER A 619 -13.45 -40.52 14.09
CA SER A 619 -13.23 -40.20 15.49
C SER A 619 -14.23 -40.92 16.40
N SER A 620 -13.92 -41.01 17.70
CA SER A 620 -14.97 -41.26 18.70
C SER A 620 -15.95 -40.09 18.75
N ALA A 621 -17.19 -40.35 19.18
CA ALA A 621 -18.26 -39.34 19.26
C ALA A 621 -17.95 -38.16 20.20
N ASP A 622 -17.06 -38.35 21.18
CA ASP A 622 -16.54 -37.29 22.05
C ASP A 622 -15.42 -36.45 21.40
N GLY A 623 -14.98 -36.80 20.18
CA GLY A 623 -13.95 -36.12 19.41
C GLY A 623 -12.51 -36.35 19.88
N ILE A 624 -12.30 -37.12 20.97
CA ILE A 624 -10.99 -37.27 21.63
C ILE A 624 -10.09 -38.27 20.88
N ARG A 625 -10.60 -39.42 20.47
CA ARG A 625 -9.79 -40.46 19.79
C ARG A 625 -9.94 -40.37 18.28
N ARG A 626 -8.81 -40.30 17.59
CA ARG A 626 -8.69 -40.24 16.12
C ARG A 626 -7.75 -41.30 15.52
N ASN A 627 -7.12 -42.08 16.39
CA ASN A 627 -6.25 -43.20 16.06
C ASN A 627 -6.81 -44.46 16.70
N PHE A 628 -6.83 -45.55 15.95
CA PHE A 628 -7.44 -46.81 16.34
C PHE A 628 -6.50 -47.99 16.09
N TYR A 629 -6.68 -49.04 16.88
CA TYR A 629 -5.78 -50.20 16.90
C TYR A 629 -6.57 -51.50 17.05
N GLY A 630 -6.25 -52.50 16.23
CA GLY A 630 -6.80 -53.86 16.33
C GLY A 630 -8.30 -53.99 16.02
N ILE A 631 -8.98 -52.92 15.64
CA ILE A 631 -10.43 -52.91 15.35
C ILE A 631 -10.72 -52.99 13.85
N LYS A 632 -11.92 -53.46 13.52
CA LYS A 632 -12.52 -53.41 12.18
C LYS A 632 -13.58 -52.32 12.16
N VAL A 633 -13.60 -51.53 11.10
CA VAL A 633 -14.60 -50.48 10.88
C VAL A 633 -15.12 -50.60 9.46
N SER A 634 -16.43 -50.72 9.32
CA SER A 634 -17.16 -50.69 8.06
C SER A 634 -17.80 -49.32 7.91
N SER A 635 -17.43 -48.61 6.84
CA SER A 635 -17.94 -47.28 6.52
C SER A 635 -18.63 -47.29 5.17
N SER A 636 -19.54 -46.34 4.98
CA SER A 636 -20.22 -46.15 3.70
C SER A 636 -20.29 -44.68 3.32
N LEU A 637 -20.25 -44.42 2.02
CA LEU A 637 -20.52 -43.12 1.41
C LEU A 637 -21.72 -43.28 0.49
N THR A 638 -22.75 -42.48 0.72
CA THR A 638 -23.94 -42.41 -0.14
C THR A 638 -24.00 -41.03 -0.78
N CYS A 639 -24.02 -40.95 -2.10
CA CYS A 639 -24.14 -39.71 -2.85
C CYS A 639 -25.36 -39.76 -3.76
N ALA A 640 -26.05 -38.64 -3.92
CA ALA A 640 -27.21 -38.52 -4.81
C ALA A 640 -26.84 -38.71 -6.31
N GLY A 641 -25.56 -38.55 -6.66
CA GLY A 641 -25.00 -38.74 -8.00
C GLY A 641 -23.65 -38.03 -8.12
N THR A 642 -23.17 -37.84 -9.35
CA THR A 642 -21.98 -37.05 -9.65
C THR A 642 -22.33 -35.55 -9.68
N PRO A 643 -21.71 -34.71 -8.83
CA PRO A 643 -22.02 -33.28 -8.80
C PRO A 643 -21.58 -32.57 -10.08
N GLN A 644 -22.44 -31.71 -10.62
CA GLN A 644 -22.16 -30.89 -11.80
C GLN A 644 -22.72 -29.47 -11.62
N TRP A 645 -21.88 -28.47 -11.92
CA TRP A 645 -22.30 -27.09 -11.95
C TRP A 645 -23.00 -26.75 -13.26
N GLN A 646 -24.26 -26.34 -13.18
CA GLN A 646 -25.01 -25.81 -14.30
C GLN A 646 -25.03 -24.28 -14.24
N THR A 647 -24.63 -23.62 -15.33
CA THR A 647 -24.71 -22.15 -15.42
C THR A 647 -26.16 -21.73 -15.63
N LEU A 648 -26.63 -20.77 -14.85
CA LEU A 648 -27.96 -20.20 -14.95
C LEU A 648 -27.99 -19.07 -15.99
N ALA A 649 -29.08 -18.99 -16.75
CA ALA A 649 -29.34 -17.89 -17.70
C ALA A 649 -29.94 -16.64 -17.00
N TYR A 650 -29.58 -16.42 -15.74
CA TYR A 650 -30.00 -15.25 -14.95
C TYR A 650 -28.81 -14.32 -14.77
N GLN A 651 -29.02 -13.04 -15.13
CA GLN A 651 -28.06 -11.96 -14.94
C GLN A 651 -28.73 -10.91 -14.04
N PRO A 652 -28.21 -10.67 -12.83
CA PRO A 652 -28.73 -9.63 -11.94
C PRO A 652 -28.63 -8.24 -12.57
N GLU A 653 -29.60 -7.36 -12.30
CA GLU A 653 -29.51 -5.94 -12.69
C GLU A 653 -28.38 -5.23 -11.94
N GLN A 654 -28.23 -5.53 -10.64
CA GLN A 654 -27.08 -5.14 -9.82
C GLN A 654 -26.25 -6.38 -9.54
N SER A 655 -25.01 -6.43 -10.02
CA SER A 655 -24.19 -7.64 -9.98
C SER A 655 -23.84 -8.14 -8.57
N TRP A 656 -24.06 -7.34 -7.53
CA TRP A 656 -23.85 -7.71 -6.12
C TRP A 656 -25.14 -8.04 -5.36
N LEU A 657 -26.32 -7.91 -5.99
CA LEU A 657 -27.61 -8.12 -5.36
C LEU A 657 -28.44 -9.16 -6.12
N ILE A 658 -28.57 -10.34 -5.54
CA ILE A 658 -29.17 -11.50 -6.19
C ILE A 658 -30.63 -11.65 -5.77
N ASP A 659 -31.56 -11.55 -6.73
CA ASP A 659 -32.95 -11.94 -6.53
C ASP A 659 -33.08 -13.47 -6.40
N ILE A 660 -33.29 -13.96 -5.18
CA ILE A 660 -33.40 -15.41 -4.95
C ILE A 660 -34.66 -16.02 -5.61
N SER A 661 -35.66 -15.21 -5.97
CA SER A 661 -36.86 -15.70 -6.67
C SER A 661 -36.59 -16.10 -8.13
N GLN A 662 -35.46 -15.67 -8.69
CA GLN A 662 -34.99 -16.08 -10.02
C GLN A 662 -34.15 -17.37 -9.99
N LEU A 663 -33.81 -17.86 -8.80
CA LEU A 663 -33.01 -19.07 -8.63
C LEU A 663 -33.93 -20.30 -8.49
N PRO A 664 -33.61 -21.43 -9.14
CA PRO A 664 -34.40 -22.66 -9.03
C PRO A 664 -34.24 -23.31 -7.66
N ASP A 665 -35.28 -23.89 -7.06
CA ASP A 665 -35.20 -24.77 -5.88
C ASP A 665 -34.61 -24.15 -4.58
N VAL A 666 -34.80 -22.84 -4.36
CA VAL A 666 -34.35 -22.17 -3.13
C VAL A 666 -35.25 -22.54 -1.94
N ASP A 667 -34.66 -23.12 -0.90
CA ASP A 667 -35.25 -23.27 0.43
C ASP A 667 -34.73 -22.16 1.34
N THR A 668 -35.59 -21.27 1.82
CA THR A 668 -35.17 -20.15 2.69
C THR A 668 -34.96 -20.57 4.15
N SER A 669 -35.35 -21.79 4.52
CA SER A 669 -35.14 -22.35 5.86
C SER A 669 -33.78 -23.02 6.03
N GLN A 670 -33.10 -23.36 4.93
CA GLN A 670 -31.74 -23.92 4.93
C GLN A 670 -30.72 -22.90 5.45
N SER A 671 -29.55 -23.37 5.88
CA SER A 671 -28.49 -22.47 6.34
C SER A 671 -27.86 -21.70 5.18
N VAL A 672 -27.25 -20.54 5.46
CA VAL A 672 -26.48 -19.80 4.45
C VAL A 672 -25.34 -20.65 3.88
N ALA A 673 -24.69 -21.49 4.71
CA ALA A 673 -23.68 -22.45 4.25
C ALA A 673 -24.23 -23.43 3.21
N ASP A 674 -25.40 -24.02 3.46
CA ASP A 674 -26.03 -24.95 2.53
C ASP A 674 -26.43 -24.24 1.22
N PHE A 675 -26.91 -23.00 1.33
CA PHE A 675 -27.26 -22.19 0.17
C PHE A 675 -26.05 -21.92 -0.73
N VAL A 676 -24.93 -21.42 -0.20
CA VAL A 676 -23.72 -21.13 -1.01
C VAL A 676 -22.94 -22.38 -1.45
N GLN A 677 -23.25 -23.55 -0.88
CA GLN A 677 -22.79 -24.83 -1.40
C GLN A 677 -23.60 -25.29 -2.62
N ARG A 678 -24.87 -24.87 -2.74
CA ARG A 678 -25.76 -25.18 -3.88
C ARG A 678 -25.72 -24.14 -4.98
N TYR A 679 -25.42 -22.88 -4.67
CA TYR A 679 -25.28 -21.81 -5.65
C TYR A 679 -23.91 -21.16 -5.54
N ARG A 680 -23.29 -20.90 -6.69
CA ARG A 680 -22.07 -20.09 -6.78
C ARG A 680 -22.34 -18.82 -7.54
N PHE A 681 -21.97 -17.71 -6.93
CA PHE A 681 -21.93 -16.39 -7.54
C PHE A 681 -20.49 -16.13 -7.93
N LEU A 682 -20.17 -16.12 -9.22
CA LEU A 682 -18.80 -16.09 -9.71
C LEU A 682 -18.43 -14.69 -10.18
N ASN A 683 -17.22 -14.25 -9.81
CA ASN A 683 -16.60 -13.05 -10.36
C ASN A 683 -16.05 -13.27 -11.78
N ALA A 684 -15.39 -12.25 -12.36
CA ALA A 684 -14.80 -12.30 -13.69
C ALA A 684 -13.67 -13.34 -13.81
N GLN A 685 -13.01 -13.67 -12.70
CA GLN A 685 -11.95 -14.67 -12.57
C GLN A 685 -12.52 -16.09 -12.40
N GLY A 686 -13.83 -16.24 -12.26
CA GLY A 686 -14.49 -17.53 -12.05
C GLY A 686 -14.42 -18.03 -10.60
N LEU A 687 -14.02 -17.17 -9.65
CA LEU A 687 -13.97 -17.47 -8.22
C LEU A 687 -15.34 -17.24 -7.59
N PRO A 688 -15.78 -18.13 -6.67
CA PRO A 688 -17.04 -17.94 -5.95
C PRO A 688 -16.92 -16.83 -4.92
N LEU A 689 -17.93 -15.97 -4.86
CA LEU A 689 -18.00 -14.81 -3.96
C LEU A 689 -18.63 -15.17 -2.61
N ALA A 690 -18.13 -14.55 -1.55
CA ALA A 690 -18.68 -14.64 -0.21
C ALA A 690 -19.99 -13.82 -0.10
N PRO A 691 -20.95 -14.23 0.76
CA PRO A 691 -22.12 -13.41 1.06
C PRO A 691 -21.72 -12.14 1.83
N LEU A 692 -22.39 -11.02 1.56
CA LEU A 692 -22.26 -9.80 2.33
C LEU A 692 -22.96 -9.97 3.68
N ALA A 693 -22.19 -10.05 4.77
CA ALA A 693 -22.74 -10.13 6.11
C ALA A 693 -23.22 -8.75 6.57
N THR A 694 -24.49 -8.65 6.95
CA THR A 694 -25.15 -7.38 7.30
C THR A 694 -24.92 -6.96 8.75
N ASP A 695 -24.30 -7.81 9.57
CA ASP A 695 -24.03 -7.56 10.97
C ASP A 695 -22.63 -8.01 11.40
N ASN A 696 -22.01 -7.23 12.30
CA ASN A 696 -20.72 -7.52 12.94
C ASN A 696 -20.78 -8.71 13.93
N SER A 697 -21.76 -9.61 13.78
CA SER A 697 -22.01 -10.67 14.73
C SER A 697 -21.07 -11.87 14.50
N ASN A 698 -20.29 -12.14 15.54
CA ASN A 698 -19.48 -13.34 15.80
C ASN A 698 -19.89 -14.60 15.01
N GLY A 699 -19.00 -15.09 14.14
CA GLY A 699 -18.73 -16.49 13.77
C GLY A 699 -19.83 -17.49 13.41
N ASP A 700 -21.12 -17.12 13.43
CA ASP A 700 -22.25 -18.02 13.18
C ASP A 700 -23.10 -17.65 11.96
N PHE A 701 -22.76 -16.58 11.24
CA PHE A 701 -23.49 -16.08 10.06
C PHE A 701 -23.90 -17.20 9.10
N TYR A 702 -22.94 -18.07 8.74
CA TYR A 702 -23.16 -19.18 7.82
C TYR A 702 -24.11 -20.27 8.32
N GLN A 703 -24.33 -20.35 9.64
CA GLN A 703 -25.25 -21.32 10.26
C GLN A 703 -26.68 -20.80 10.36
N ARG A 704 -26.90 -19.52 10.07
CA ARG A 704 -28.23 -18.91 10.14
C ARG A 704 -29.10 -19.38 8.99
N PRO A 705 -30.42 -19.51 9.20
CA PRO A 705 -31.37 -19.69 8.11
C PRO A 705 -31.25 -18.57 7.07
N LEU A 706 -31.30 -18.91 5.79
CA LEU A 706 -31.18 -17.96 4.67
C LEU A 706 -32.17 -16.79 4.81
N GLN A 707 -33.42 -17.06 5.20
CA GLN A 707 -34.44 -16.03 5.42
C GLN A 707 -34.05 -14.91 6.39
N GLN A 708 -33.10 -15.15 7.31
CA GLN A 708 -32.66 -14.14 8.28
C GLN A 708 -31.62 -13.17 7.71
N VAL A 709 -30.98 -13.50 6.59
CA VAL A 709 -29.94 -12.69 5.96
C VAL A 709 -30.40 -12.04 4.66
N LEU A 710 -31.60 -12.38 4.17
CA LEU A 710 -32.17 -11.76 2.98
C LEU A 710 -32.66 -10.35 3.27
N HIS A 711 -32.33 -9.42 2.39
CA HIS A 711 -32.89 -8.08 2.40
C HIS A 711 -34.28 -8.08 1.78
N ASN A 712 -35.24 -7.51 2.51
CA ASN A 712 -36.66 -7.50 2.13
C ASN A 712 -37.17 -8.91 1.76
N GLU A 713 -36.68 -9.94 2.45
CA GLU A 713 -37.04 -11.36 2.25
C GLU A 713 -36.77 -11.91 0.83
N ARG A 714 -36.02 -11.18 -0.02
CA ARG A 714 -35.86 -11.48 -1.45
C ARG A 714 -34.43 -11.38 -1.95
N TRP A 715 -33.65 -10.45 -1.43
CA TRP A 715 -32.36 -10.09 -2.01
C TRP A 715 -31.22 -10.65 -1.18
N PHE A 716 -30.36 -11.42 -1.84
CA PHE A 716 -29.12 -11.95 -1.28
C PHE A 716 -27.94 -11.12 -1.76
N ALA A 717 -27.24 -10.46 -0.85
CA ALA A 717 -26.10 -9.61 -1.19
C ALA A 717 -24.79 -10.42 -1.16
N VAL A 718 -23.87 -10.13 -2.09
CA VAL A 718 -22.55 -10.76 -2.19
C VAL A 718 -21.43 -9.71 -2.14
N HIS A 719 -20.28 -10.07 -1.59
CA HIS A 719 -19.06 -9.26 -1.58
C HIS A 719 -18.37 -9.34 -2.95
N GLY A 720 -18.93 -8.75 -4.01
CA GLY A 720 -18.29 -8.72 -5.33
C GLY A 720 -19.21 -8.49 -6.51
N ARG A 721 -18.65 -8.45 -7.73
CA ARG A 721 -19.45 -8.44 -8.97
C ARG A 721 -19.71 -9.87 -9.44
N THR A 722 -20.97 -10.28 -9.42
CA THR A 722 -21.39 -11.54 -10.03
C THR A 722 -21.50 -11.38 -11.55
N VAL A 723 -20.65 -12.08 -12.28
CA VAL A 723 -20.67 -12.18 -13.76
C VAL A 723 -21.41 -13.45 -14.21
N SER A 724 -21.39 -14.50 -13.38
CA SER A 724 -22.06 -15.77 -13.68
C SER A 724 -22.61 -16.40 -12.41
N ILE A 725 -23.80 -17.00 -12.51
CA ILE A 725 -24.40 -17.77 -11.42
C ILE A 725 -24.43 -19.24 -11.83
N LYS A 726 -23.99 -20.13 -10.96
CA LYS A 726 -24.09 -21.58 -11.16
C LYS A 726 -24.92 -22.23 -10.07
N HIS A 727 -25.70 -23.23 -10.43
CA HIS A 727 -26.47 -24.08 -9.53
C HIS A 727 -25.91 -25.51 -9.56
N LEU A 728 -25.77 -26.11 -8.40
CA LEU A 728 -25.28 -27.47 -8.26
C LEU A 728 -26.40 -28.45 -8.57
N THR A 729 -26.17 -29.31 -9.55
CA THR A 729 -27.07 -30.40 -9.92
C THR A 729 -26.33 -31.73 -9.78
N THR A 730 -27.07 -32.83 -9.75
CA THR A 730 -26.48 -34.17 -9.80
C THR A 730 -26.80 -34.83 -11.12
N SER A 731 -25.83 -35.58 -11.65
CA SER A 731 -25.95 -36.37 -12.87
C SER A 731 -25.59 -37.83 -12.59
N GLY A 732 -26.03 -38.74 -13.45
CA GLY A 732 -25.74 -40.17 -13.32
C GLY A 732 -26.56 -40.87 -12.22
N GLU A 733 -26.19 -42.12 -11.94
CA GLU A 733 -26.83 -42.93 -10.91
C GLU A 733 -26.29 -42.59 -9.51
N PRO A 734 -27.10 -42.71 -8.44
CA PRO A 734 -26.64 -42.57 -7.08
C PRO A 734 -25.46 -43.51 -6.76
N VAL A 735 -24.45 -42.99 -6.07
CA VAL A 735 -23.26 -43.77 -5.68
C VAL A 735 -23.42 -44.26 -4.24
N ASN A 736 -23.26 -45.56 -4.02
CA ASN A 736 -23.14 -46.14 -2.69
C ASN A 736 -21.86 -46.97 -2.60
N LYS A 737 -20.89 -46.48 -1.84
CA LYS A 737 -19.60 -47.13 -1.66
C LYS A 737 -19.47 -47.64 -0.23
N GLN A 738 -18.93 -48.83 -0.06
CA GLN A 738 -18.65 -49.42 1.24
C GLN A 738 -17.18 -49.81 1.36
N TRP A 739 -16.59 -49.47 2.50
CA TRP A 739 -15.21 -49.76 2.81
C TRP A 739 -15.10 -50.55 4.11
N HIS A 740 -14.20 -51.52 4.13
CA HIS A 740 -13.87 -52.30 5.32
C HIS A 740 -12.42 -52.03 5.71
N THR A 741 -12.22 -51.31 6.82
CA THR A 741 -10.89 -50.92 7.30
C THR A 741 -10.50 -51.76 8.51
N GLN A 742 -9.40 -52.52 8.41
CA GLN A 742 -8.78 -53.21 9.53
C GLN A 742 -7.63 -52.36 10.08
N PHE A 743 -7.73 -51.86 11.31
CA PHE A 743 -6.62 -51.14 11.94
C PHE A 743 -5.54 -52.11 12.44
N PRO A 744 -4.24 -51.76 12.31
CA PRO A 744 -3.14 -52.57 12.81
C PRO A 744 -3.21 -52.70 14.33
N ALA A 745 -2.64 -53.77 14.88
CA ALA A 745 -2.50 -53.89 16.33
C ALA A 745 -1.60 -52.77 16.90
N LEU A 746 -1.70 -52.52 18.21
CA LEU A 746 -0.69 -51.71 18.90
C LEU A 746 0.69 -52.36 18.69
N PRO A 747 1.75 -51.56 18.43
CA PRO A 747 3.12 -52.06 18.39
C PRO A 747 3.52 -52.85 19.63
#